data_AF-A0A1I1KT75-F1
#
_entry.id   AF-A0A1I1KT75-F1
#
_cell.length_a   1.000
_cell.length_b   1.000
_cell.length_c   1.000
_cell.angle_alpha   90.00
_cell.angle_beta   90.00
_cell.angle_gamma   90.00
#
_symmetry.space_group_name_H-M   'P 1'
#
loop_
_entity.id
_entity.type
_entity.pdbx_description
1 polymer ?
#
loop_
_entity_poly.entity_id
_entity_poly.type
_entity_poly.pdbx_seq_one_letter_code
_entity_poly.pdbx_strand_id
1 'polypeptide(L)'
;MRNAIKRIAAAAASLSVALSGFAGIPQLTASAAYGQGGNGTAIMEYLDRGIYAIKSGNGMFISWRFCANDADESEFRLYRDNILIYTSKAGQATNYWDAYGSSNSVYRVDTYVNGVLKSSDTSNFTSGSNYFDIPLNNPDSSKYSPNDCCVGDVDGDGQYEIFLKWDPNDSQDNSKTGYTSKVYIDCYTLKGKQLWRIDMGKNIRAGQHYTQMCVADFDCDGKAELITKTCDGTIDGTGSAIGNAYANYVDSSGTVLTGPEYLTLFEGATGKALDTIDFPVPRGTATGNTAKSTWGDNYGNRCERYNAAIAYLDGVHPSAVYGRGYYTRLSLSAVDVRNGKLVKRWVYDTGFNTSDPAYGQGNHNVMVADFDNDGKQEVCMGASCFDDNGSLLWTTRQGHGDAMHVGDLDPNHEGIEVFLCHESGSYGISLIDGRNGNKIWHYDGDKDTGRCCADNILAGNGSAEFWGSRPAGAVYNAQGQQIATKQPSTNFLIYWDGDLERELLDNIYITKATAANNYQTIFTADGCASNNGTKSVPCLTADIFGDWREELVLRTEDNSRLRIFCTNTETSVRMTTLMHDMQYRMQNGCQQSSYNQPPHTSYYLGSEAAVPGRPNIKLNNTPPEPVNGNLVKNFLVKDSANADGWKLMSSNTTGGLIYGDRDFTYTSLASDLQNCEYIMTACNSKNTDADLAEFTADKDMEVYVMVDDREISAGMIPYWLSGYTRTSLTASSSNDVTYTAYKKEFNAGDKVVLGTNGMTGYVVNYTVFVKEKSQPNCPPPSMNIRVNYNTQYHQIQFVWDKVSGADRYGIAVYLAGKWRVQTSSITTNSYVTPKNLTPGMTYKVAIAARVNGKWDTMDAIKNYVTVTVR
;
A
#
# COMPACT_ATOMS: atom_id res chain seq x y z
N MET A 1 -12.68 44.42 21.35
CA MET A 1 -13.79 43.89 20.52
C MET A 1 -13.57 43.96 19.00
N ARG A 2 -12.61 44.74 18.45
CA ARG A 2 -12.35 44.76 16.99
C ARG A 2 -11.44 43.62 16.45
N ASN A 3 -10.75 42.88 17.33
CA ASN A 3 -9.86 41.77 16.93
C ASN A 3 -10.53 40.38 16.97
N ALA A 4 -11.74 40.27 17.53
CA ALA A 4 -12.51 39.01 17.52
C ALA A 4 -13.28 38.82 16.21
N ILE A 5 -13.66 39.91 15.54
CA ILE A 5 -14.50 39.90 14.33
C ILE A 5 -13.69 39.50 13.08
N LYS A 6 -12.36 39.71 13.05
CA LYS A 6 -11.50 39.24 11.95
C LYS A 6 -11.17 37.74 12.01
N ARG A 7 -11.39 37.07 13.14
CA ARG A 7 -11.14 35.62 13.31
C ARG A 7 -12.31 34.75 12.88
N ILE A 8 -13.51 35.31 12.74
CA ILE A 8 -14.68 34.60 12.24
C ILE A 8 -14.76 34.68 10.70
N ALA A 9 -14.18 35.71 10.08
CA ALA A 9 -14.19 35.87 8.62
C ALA A 9 -13.26 34.88 7.86
N ALA A 10 -12.23 34.33 8.51
CA ALA A 10 -11.33 33.35 7.88
C ALA A 10 -11.81 31.89 8.02
N ALA A 11 -12.66 31.59 8.99
CA ALA A 11 -13.32 30.29 9.13
C ALA A 11 -14.66 30.22 8.38
N ALA A 12 -15.27 31.37 8.06
CA ALA A 12 -16.52 31.45 7.30
C ALA A 12 -16.32 31.39 5.78
N ALA A 13 -15.09 31.49 5.26
CA ALA A 13 -14.79 31.32 3.84
C ALA A 13 -14.68 29.85 3.40
N SER A 14 -14.54 28.92 4.36
CA SER A 14 -14.43 27.48 4.12
C SER A 14 -15.71 26.70 4.48
N LEU A 15 -16.77 27.36 4.94
CA LEU A 15 -17.96 26.70 5.50
C LEU A 15 -19.29 27.03 4.78
N SER A 16 -19.27 27.75 3.65
CA SER A 16 -20.49 28.23 2.98
C SER A 16 -20.68 27.75 1.54
N VAL A 17 -20.09 26.62 1.15
CA VAL A 17 -20.42 25.92 -0.13
C VAL A 17 -21.01 24.52 0.08
N ALA A 18 -20.97 23.96 1.28
CA ALA A 18 -21.60 22.68 1.58
C ALA A 18 -22.96 22.90 2.27
N LEU A 19 -24.01 23.22 1.51
CA LEU A 19 -25.44 23.01 1.83
C LEU A 19 -26.30 23.76 0.81
N SER A 20 -26.35 23.26 -0.43
CA SER A 20 -27.54 23.43 -1.27
C SER A 20 -28.22 22.07 -1.39
N GLY A 21 -29.46 22.00 -0.95
CA GLY A 21 -30.23 20.76 -0.98
C GLY A 21 -30.48 20.35 -2.42
N PHE A 22 -30.05 19.14 -2.77
CA PHE A 22 -30.35 18.49 -4.04
C PHE A 22 -31.86 18.24 -4.14
N ALA A 23 -32.55 19.16 -4.82
CA ALA A 23 -33.89 18.91 -5.32
C ALA A 23 -33.80 18.19 -6.67
N GLY A 24 -33.99 16.87 -6.66
CA GLY A 24 -34.58 16.10 -7.76
C GLY A 24 -33.92 16.16 -9.15
N ILE A 25 -32.58 16.11 -9.23
CA ILE A 25 -31.91 15.75 -10.49
C ILE A 25 -31.94 14.21 -10.58
N PRO A 26 -32.34 13.61 -11.72
CA PRO A 26 -32.23 12.16 -11.91
C PRO A 26 -30.78 11.75 -11.75
N GLN A 27 -30.52 10.87 -10.79
CA GLN A 27 -29.20 10.28 -10.55
C GLN A 27 -28.77 9.56 -11.84
N LEU A 28 -27.62 9.94 -12.40
CA LEU A 28 -27.01 9.23 -13.53
C LEU A 28 -26.78 7.78 -13.08
N THR A 29 -27.52 6.85 -13.68
CA THR A 29 -27.24 5.43 -13.53
C THR A 29 -26.12 5.11 -14.50
N ALA A 30 -24.88 5.09 -14.00
CA ALA A 30 -23.78 4.47 -14.74
C ALA A 30 -24.22 3.05 -15.15
N SER A 31 -24.01 2.69 -16.41
CA SER A 31 -24.20 1.31 -16.86
C SER A 31 -23.25 0.45 -16.04
N ALA A 32 -23.78 -0.38 -15.15
CA ALA A 32 -23.03 -1.16 -14.16
C ALA A 32 -22.02 -2.19 -14.73
N ALA A 33 -21.79 -2.19 -16.05
CA ALA A 33 -20.83 -3.06 -16.72
C ALA A 33 -19.47 -2.40 -16.98
N TYR A 34 -19.40 -1.07 -17.14
CA TYR A 34 -18.13 -0.33 -17.32
C TYR A 34 -17.73 0.36 -16.01
N GLY A 35 -16.42 0.47 -15.77
CA GLY A 35 -15.91 1.37 -14.73
C GLY A 35 -16.24 0.98 -13.29
N GLN A 36 -16.00 -0.26 -12.88
CA GLN A 36 -15.98 -0.57 -11.45
C GLN A 36 -14.55 -0.70 -10.90
N GLY A 37 -13.51 -0.44 -11.70
CA GLY A 37 -12.11 -0.56 -11.29
C GLY A 37 -11.56 -1.99 -11.27
N GLY A 38 -12.32 -3.00 -11.72
CA GLY A 38 -11.84 -4.37 -11.84
C GLY A 38 -12.83 -5.31 -12.55
N ASN A 39 -12.35 -6.48 -12.96
CA ASN A 39 -13.06 -7.48 -13.77
C ASN A 39 -13.42 -8.78 -13.00
N GLY A 40 -13.11 -8.85 -11.69
CA GLY A 40 -13.29 -10.01 -10.82
C GLY A 40 -12.19 -11.06 -10.85
N THR A 41 -11.21 -10.92 -11.74
CA THR A 41 -10.11 -11.88 -11.91
C THR A 41 -8.72 -11.26 -11.78
N ALA A 42 -8.57 -9.96 -12.05
CA ALA A 42 -7.34 -9.21 -11.94
C ALA A 42 -6.75 -9.33 -10.53
N ILE A 43 -5.47 -9.65 -10.46
CA ILE A 43 -4.71 -9.74 -9.22
C ILE A 43 -3.91 -8.44 -9.06
N MET A 44 -4.34 -7.61 -8.12
CA MET A 44 -3.76 -6.31 -7.82
C MET A 44 -2.95 -6.36 -6.51
N GLU A 45 -2.19 -5.31 -6.26
CA GLU A 45 -1.34 -5.21 -5.07
C GLU A 45 -2.17 -5.18 -3.78
N TYR A 46 -1.72 -5.93 -2.77
CA TYR A 46 -2.07 -5.66 -1.40
C TYR A 46 -1.50 -4.30 -0.99
N LEU A 47 -2.32 -3.45 -0.36
CA LEU A 47 -1.91 -2.17 0.18
C LEU A 47 -2.27 -2.07 1.66
N ASP A 48 -1.32 -1.56 2.45
CA ASP A 48 -1.53 -1.26 3.86
C ASP A 48 -2.51 -0.09 4.04
N ARG A 49 -2.73 0.32 5.30
CA ARG A 49 -3.65 1.42 5.58
C ARG A 49 -3.15 2.78 5.07
N GLY A 50 -1.89 2.91 4.66
CA GLY A 50 -1.33 4.12 4.05
C GLY A 50 -1.51 5.36 4.92
N ILE A 51 -1.39 5.25 6.24
CA ILE A 51 -1.73 6.36 7.13
C ILE A 51 -0.64 7.43 7.06
N TYR A 52 -1.04 8.66 6.73
CA TYR A 52 -0.17 9.83 6.87
C TYR A 52 -0.78 10.88 7.80
N ALA A 53 0.10 11.65 8.46
CA ALA A 53 -0.27 12.82 9.25
C ALA A 53 0.65 14.00 8.91
N ILE A 54 0.10 15.10 8.40
CA ILE A 54 0.87 16.29 8.00
C ILE A 54 0.41 17.54 8.74
N LYS A 55 1.28 18.54 8.83
CA LYS A 55 0.92 19.82 9.46
C LYS A 55 -0.10 20.56 8.62
N SER A 56 -1.21 20.96 9.24
CA SER A 56 -2.23 21.81 8.62
C SER A 56 -2.71 22.88 9.60
N GLY A 57 -2.35 24.14 9.32
CA GLY A 57 -2.58 25.26 10.22
C GLY A 57 -1.96 25.02 11.61
N ASN A 58 -2.78 25.08 12.65
CA ASN A 58 -2.33 24.79 14.02
C ASN A 58 -2.43 23.31 14.41
N GLY A 59 -3.11 22.48 13.62
CA GLY A 59 -3.34 21.05 13.90
C GLY A 59 -2.53 20.14 12.98
N MET A 60 -3.02 18.91 12.82
CA MET A 60 -2.54 17.89 11.89
C MET A 60 -3.70 17.41 11.01
N PHE A 61 -3.45 17.21 9.72
CA PHE A 61 -4.38 16.53 8.83
C PHE A 61 -3.95 15.06 8.71
N ILE A 62 -4.89 14.14 8.90
CA ILE A 62 -4.65 12.70 8.86
C ILE A 62 -5.52 12.09 7.77
N SER A 63 -4.95 11.21 6.96
CA SER A 63 -5.65 10.47 5.91
C SER A 63 -5.21 9.02 5.87
N TRP A 64 -6.09 8.12 5.41
CA TRP A 64 -5.80 6.69 5.27
C TRP A 64 -6.65 6.02 4.19
N ARG A 65 -6.19 4.87 3.70
CA ARG A 65 -6.82 4.16 2.58
C ARG A 65 -8.11 3.51 3.01
N PHE A 66 -9.06 3.46 2.08
CA PHE A 66 -10.12 2.46 2.07
C PHE A 66 -9.74 1.43 1.00
N CYS A 67 -9.28 0.26 1.40
CA CYS A 67 -8.74 -0.77 0.50
C CYS A 67 -9.87 -1.65 -0.05
N ALA A 68 -9.69 -2.31 -1.19
CA ALA A 68 -10.75 -3.10 -1.86
C ALA A 68 -11.25 -4.27 -1.00
N ASN A 69 -10.38 -4.83 -0.16
CA ASN A 69 -10.70 -5.91 0.78
C ASN A 69 -11.37 -5.45 2.08
N ASP A 70 -11.52 -4.15 2.32
CA ASP A 70 -12.33 -3.66 3.44
C ASP A 70 -13.83 -3.91 3.19
N ALA A 71 -14.55 -4.31 4.23
CA ALA A 71 -16.01 -4.38 4.18
C ALA A 71 -16.64 -2.98 4.07
N ASP A 72 -17.78 -2.86 3.38
CA ASP A 72 -18.48 -1.58 3.21
C ASP A 72 -18.94 -1.00 4.56
N GLU A 73 -19.31 -1.87 5.50
CA GLU A 73 -19.69 -1.48 6.86
C GLU A 73 -18.50 -1.17 7.78
N SER A 74 -17.26 -1.19 7.27
CA SER A 74 -16.07 -0.92 8.09
C SER A 74 -16.14 0.45 8.77
N GLU A 75 -15.91 0.46 10.08
CA GLU A 75 -15.72 1.62 10.94
C GLU A 75 -14.22 1.78 11.24
N PHE A 76 -13.68 2.97 11.02
CA PHE A 76 -12.29 3.29 11.33
C PHE A 76 -12.21 4.17 12.57
N ARG A 77 -11.49 3.72 13.59
CA ARG A 77 -11.27 4.47 14.83
C ARG A 77 -9.86 5.04 14.84
N LEU A 78 -9.75 6.37 14.79
CA LEU A 78 -8.50 7.09 14.80
C LEU A 78 -8.10 7.45 16.23
N TYR A 79 -6.91 7.01 16.62
CA TYR A 79 -6.30 7.31 17.91
C TYR A 79 -5.12 8.25 17.72
N ARG A 80 -4.95 9.18 18.67
CA ARG A 80 -3.71 9.92 18.87
C ARG A 80 -3.15 9.56 20.24
N ASP A 81 -1.91 9.09 20.27
CA ASP A 81 -1.22 8.72 21.52
C ASP A 81 -2.06 7.74 22.37
N ASN A 82 -2.68 6.76 21.69
CA ASN A 82 -3.63 5.76 22.23
C ASN A 82 -4.97 6.32 22.76
N ILE A 83 -5.27 7.60 22.54
CA ILE A 83 -6.56 8.20 22.87
C ILE A 83 -7.41 8.26 21.61
N LEU A 84 -8.62 7.68 21.64
CA LEU A 84 -9.58 7.77 20.54
C LEU A 84 -9.99 9.24 20.33
N ILE A 85 -9.74 9.78 19.14
CA ILE A 85 -10.05 11.17 18.79
C ILE A 85 -11.11 11.30 17.71
N TYR A 86 -11.28 10.29 16.86
CA TYR A 86 -12.27 10.30 15.79
C TYR A 86 -12.73 8.89 15.43
N THR A 87 -13.93 8.77 14.87
CA THR A 87 -14.50 7.53 14.36
C THR A 87 -15.19 7.82 13.03
N SER A 88 -14.63 7.27 11.95
CA SER A 88 -15.24 7.27 10.62
C SER A 88 -16.13 6.03 10.50
N LYS A 89 -17.44 6.24 10.45
CA LYS A 89 -18.43 5.17 10.27
C LYS A 89 -18.55 4.77 8.80
N ALA A 90 -19.30 3.71 8.53
CA ALA A 90 -19.69 3.32 7.18
C ALA A 90 -20.20 4.54 6.37
N GLY A 91 -19.62 4.72 5.17
CA GLY A 91 -19.92 5.85 4.28
C GLY A 91 -19.27 7.20 4.63
N GLN A 92 -18.55 7.32 5.75
CA GLN A 92 -17.81 8.56 6.09
C GLN A 92 -16.38 8.53 5.56
N ALA A 93 -15.84 9.69 5.20
CA ALA A 93 -14.49 9.83 4.66
C ALA A 93 -13.41 9.23 5.56
N THR A 94 -12.29 8.85 4.94
CA THR A 94 -11.10 8.27 5.59
C THR A 94 -10.02 9.32 5.85
N ASN A 95 -10.45 10.52 6.29
CA ASN A 95 -9.58 11.59 6.73
C ASN A 95 -10.13 12.30 7.98
N TYR A 96 -9.29 13.11 8.61
CA TYR A 96 -9.65 13.90 9.77
C TYR A 96 -8.65 15.04 10.04
N TRP A 97 -9.14 16.23 10.36
CA TRP A 97 -8.31 17.32 10.87
C TRP A 97 -8.28 17.35 12.41
N ASP A 98 -7.13 16.99 13.00
CA ASP A 98 -6.90 17.03 14.45
C ASP A 98 -6.33 18.38 14.91
N ALA A 99 -7.18 19.19 15.53
CA ALA A 99 -6.82 20.50 16.08
C ALA A 99 -5.77 20.48 17.20
N TYR A 100 -5.57 19.34 17.87
CA TYR A 100 -4.70 19.22 19.04
C TYR A 100 -3.45 18.36 18.76
N GLY A 101 -3.33 17.85 17.55
CA GLY A 101 -2.21 17.06 17.08
C GLY A 101 -0.93 17.87 16.92
N SER A 102 0.22 17.19 17.01
CA SER A 102 1.53 17.75 16.69
C SER A 102 2.35 16.77 15.84
N SER A 103 3.50 17.22 15.32
CA SER A 103 4.43 16.36 14.60
C SER A 103 5.09 15.28 15.47
N ASN A 104 4.94 15.35 16.80
CA ASN A 104 5.40 14.33 17.75
C ASN A 104 4.31 13.33 18.12
N SER A 105 3.07 13.57 17.69
CA SER A 105 1.94 12.71 18.00
C SER A 105 2.02 11.42 17.18
N VAL A 106 1.63 10.31 17.80
CA VAL A 106 1.54 9.01 17.13
C VAL A 106 0.08 8.72 16.80
N TYR A 107 -0.21 8.50 15.52
CA TYR A 107 -1.55 8.16 15.06
C TYR A 107 -1.68 6.66 14.79
N ARG A 108 -2.84 6.11 15.10
CA ARG A 108 -3.21 4.72 14.82
C ARG A 108 -4.65 4.65 14.33
N VAL A 109 -4.91 3.83 13.32
CA VAL A 109 -6.25 3.54 12.83
C VAL A 109 -6.59 2.08 13.15
N ASP A 110 -7.64 1.88 13.93
CA ASP A 110 -8.21 0.55 14.14
C ASP A 110 -9.39 0.36 13.19
N THR A 111 -9.38 -0.72 12.41
CA THR A 111 -10.49 -1.10 11.52
C THR A 111 -11.43 -2.06 12.24
N TYR A 112 -12.71 -1.72 12.31
CA TYR A 112 -13.76 -2.54 12.91
C TYR A 112 -14.81 -2.94 11.87
N VAL A 113 -15.28 -4.18 11.91
CA VAL A 113 -16.42 -4.66 11.12
C VAL A 113 -17.44 -5.25 12.08
N ASN A 114 -18.65 -4.71 12.08
CA ASN A 114 -19.74 -5.14 12.97
C ASN A 114 -19.32 -5.21 14.46
N GLY A 115 -18.52 -4.24 14.90
CA GLY A 115 -18.01 -4.13 16.27
C GLY A 115 -16.82 -5.04 16.60
N VAL A 116 -16.31 -5.81 15.64
CA VAL A 116 -15.12 -6.68 15.79
C VAL A 116 -13.90 -6.00 15.18
N LEU A 117 -12.81 -5.87 15.94
CA LEU A 117 -11.52 -5.38 15.45
C LEU A 117 -10.98 -6.34 14.38
N LYS A 118 -10.58 -5.80 13.22
CA LYS A 118 -10.01 -6.52 12.08
C LYS A 118 -8.54 -6.21 11.88
N SER A 119 -8.15 -4.94 11.93
CA SER A 119 -6.75 -4.50 11.85
C SER A 119 -6.50 -3.33 12.80
N SER A 120 -5.24 -3.09 13.12
CA SER A 120 -4.78 -1.97 13.94
C SER A 120 -3.45 -1.49 13.40
N ASP A 121 -3.48 -0.39 12.65
CA ASP A 121 -2.35 0.10 11.85
C ASP A 121 -1.83 1.41 12.44
N THR A 122 -0.53 1.48 12.74
CA THR A 122 0.10 2.70 13.27
C THR A 122 0.73 3.49 12.13
N SER A 123 0.55 4.80 12.12
CA SER A 123 1.14 5.67 11.09
C SER A 123 2.66 5.56 11.09
N ASN A 124 3.20 5.29 9.89
CA ASN A 124 4.63 5.33 9.59
C ASN A 124 5.10 6.73 9.16
N PHE A 125 4.18 7.65 8.88
CA PHE A 125 4.46 8.94 8.26
C PHE A 125 3.77 10.09 9.01
N THR A 126 4.57 10.82 9.78
CA THR A 126 4.15 12.07 10.43
C THR A 126 5.14 13.18 10.08
N SER A 127 4.65 14.31 9.55
CA SER A 127 5.48 15.45 9.15
C SER A 127 5.04 16.75 9.81
N GLY A 128 6.02 17.54 10.27
CA GLY A 128 5.80 18.92 10.71
C GLY A 128 5.55 19.92 9.58
N SER A 129 5.56 19.46 8.34
CA SER A 129 5.22 20.22 7.13
C SER A 129 3.97 19.61 6.47
N ASN A 130 3.49 20.22 5.37
CA ASN A 130 2.44 19.67 4.52
C ASN A 130 2.99 18.72 3.42
N TYR A 131 4.18 18.17 3.64
CA TYR A 131 4.88 17.29 2.71
C TYR A 131 5.83 16.34 3.45
N PHE A 132 6.27 15.30 2.76
CA PHE A 132 7.37 14.42 3.13
C PHE A 132 8.55 14.64 2.18
N ASP A 133 9.76 14.57 2.70
CA ASP A 133 10.99 14.64 1.89
C ASP A 133 11.66 13.26 1.91
N ILE A 134 11.95 12.72 0.72
CA ILE A 134 12.82 11.56 0.52
C ILE A 134 14.22 12.09 0.19
N PRO A 135 15.20 11.97 1.09
CA PRO A 135 16.59 12.33 0.80
C PRO A 135 17.16 11.42 -0.29
N LEU A 136 17.87 12.01 -1.25
CA LEU A 136 18.41 11.30 -2.40
C LEU A 136 19.93 11.23 -2.37
N ASN A 137 20.47 10.10 -2.82
CA ASN A 137 21.90 9.92 -3.04
C ASN A 137 22.26 10.31 -4.48
N ASN A 138 22.30 11.61 -4.78
CA ASN A 138 22.54 12.09 -6.14
C ASN A 138 23.87 11.57 -6.71
N PRO A 139 23.89 10.90 -7.89
CA PRO A 139 25.10 10.33 -8.49
C PRO A 139 26.20 11.37 -8.78
N ASP A 140 25.81 12.59 -9.16
CA ASP A 140 26.70 13.75 -9.32
C ASP A 140 25.80 14.99 -9.36
N SER A 141 25.78 15.74 -8.25
CA SER A 141 24.87 16.89 -8.08
C SER A 141 25.13 18.05 -9.04
N SER A 142 26.29 18.09 -9.70
CA SER A 142 26.58 19.09 -10.74
C SER A 142 25.99 18.73 -12.10
N LYS A 143 25.52 17.48 -12.24
CA LYS A 143 25.16 16.88 -13.53
C LYS A 143 23.76 16.31 -13.57
N TYR A 144 23.28 15.68 -12.49
CA TYR A 144 22.03 14.95 -12.47
C TYR A 144 20.93 15.64 -11.68
N SER A 145 19.72 15.56 -12.22
CA SER A 145 18.47 15.86 -11.53
C SER A 145 17.61 14.61 -11.38
N PRO A 146 16.89 14.43 -10.25
CA PRO A 146 15.82 13.44 -10.17
C PRO A 146 14.81 13.73 -11.27
N ASN A 147 14.34 12.72 -12.01
CA ASN A 147 13.40 12.92 -13.12
C ASN A 147 12.13 12.08 -12.89
N ASP A 148 11.73 11.30 -13.88
CA ASP A 148 10.48 10.56 -13.81
C ASP A 148 10.55 9.41 -12.80
N CYS A 149 9.42 9.16 -12.13
CA CYS A 149 9.27 8.10 -11.15
C CYS A 149 8.17 7.09 -11.53
N CYS A 150 8.29 5.90 -10.98
CA CYS A 150 7.21 4.90 -10.88
C CYS A 150 7.13 4.39 -9.43
N VAL A 151 6.08 3.65 -9.10
CA VAL A 151 5.89 3.03 -7.78
C VAL A 151 5.60 1.54 -7.89
N GLY A 152 6.02 0.80 -6.86
CA GLY A 152 5.73 -0.62 -6.67
C GLY A 152 6.16 -1.05 -5.26
N ASP A 153 5.39 -1.92 -4.62
CA ASP A 153 5.75 -2.52 -3.32
C ASP A 153 6.77 -3.63 -3.57
N VAL A 154 8.02 -3.43 -3.19
CA VAL A 154 9.09 -4.37 -3.59
C VAL A 154 9.37 -5.47 -2.56
N ASP A 155 8.80 -5.38 -1.36
CA ASP A 155 9.03 -6.34 -0.29
C ASP A 155 7.76 -6.98 0.28
N GLY A 156 6.59 -6.55 -0.19
CA GLY A 156 5.28 -7.11 0.08
C GLY A 156 4.65 -6.61 1.38
N ASP A 157 5.12 -5.47 1.92
CA ASP A 157 4.64 -4.90 3.17
C ASP A 157 3.36 -4.03 3.03
N GLY A 158 2.94 -3.78 1.79
CA GLY A 158 1.77 -2.97 1.43
C GLY A 158 2.06 -1.48 1.29
N GLN A 159 3.31 -1.04 1.38
CA GLN A 159 3.75 0.33 1.09
C GLN A 159 4.52 0.37 -0.22
N TYR A 160 4.37 1.46 -0.98
CA TYR A 160 5.11 1.63 -2.22
C TYR A 160 6.55 2.10 -1.98
N GLU A 161 7.48 1.56 -2.75
CA GLU A 161 8.78 2.19 -3.03
C GLU A 161 8.70 3.08 -4.26
N ILE A 162 9.65 4.02 -4.38
CA ILE A 162 9.82 4.91 -5.53
C ILE A 162 10.98 4.41 -6.39
N PHE A 163 10.67 4.10 -7.65
CA PHE A 163 11.65 3.87 -8.71
C PHE A 163 11.95 5.20 -9.39
N LEU A 164 13.15 5.73 -9.18
CA LEU A 164 13.57 7.05 -9.64
C LEU A 164 14.56 6.95 -10.80
N LYS A 165 14.22 7.55 -11.95
CA LYS A 165 15.15 7.78 -13.06
C LYS A 165 15.93 9.07 -12.82
N TRP A 166 17.26 9.00 -12.91
CA TRP A 166 18.14 10.17 -12.92
C TRP A 166 18.42 10.62 -14.35
N ASP A 167 18.14 11.90 -14.65
CA ASP A 167 18.43 12.49 -15.95
C ASP A 167 19.68 13.39 -15.86
N PRO A 168 20.69 13.18 -16.71
CA PRO A 168 21.84 14.08 -16.79
C PRO A 168 21.48 15.34 -17.59
N ASN A 169 22.10 16.47 -17.24
CA ASN A 169 21.90 17.75 -17.94
C ASN A 169 22.39 17.79 -19.40
N ASP A 170 23.03 16.71 -19.87
CA ASP A 170 23.46 16.51 -21.26
C ASP A 170 22.58 15.51 -22.04
N SER A 171 21.41 15.13 -21.49
CA SER A 171 20.40 14.30 -22.15
C SER A 171 19.91 14.93 -23.47
N GLN A 172 19.50 14.07 -24.41
CA GLN A 172 19.20 14.49 -25.78
C GLN A 172 17.81 14.03 -26.23
N ASP A 173 17.10 14.89 -26.96
CA ASP A 173 16.04 14.41 -27.84
C ASP A 173 16.67 13.62 -29.02
N ASN A 174 15.94 12.66 -29.57
CA ASN A 174 16.36 11.82 -30.69
C ASN A 174 16.73 12.61 -31.95
N SER A 175 16.18 13.81 -32.13
CA SER A 175 16.55 14.71 -33.25
C SER A 175 17.95 15.32 -33.12
N LYS A 176 18.56 15.26 -31.93
CA LYS A 176 19.86 15.88 -31.64
C LYS A 176 20.98 14.85 -31.62
N THR A 177 22.14 15.25 -32.16
CA THR A 177 23.42 14.58 -31.89
C THR A 177 24.02 15.07 -30.57
N GLY A 178 24.95 14.32 -30.02
CA GLY A 178 25.62 14.63 -28.76
C GLY A 178 25.77 13.39 -27.88
N TYR A 179 26.93 13.27 -27.23
CA TYR A 179 27.12 12.27 -26.18
C TYR A 179 26.22 12.61 -25.00
N THR A 180 25.73 11.58 -24.33
CA THR A 180 25.05 11.71 -23.04
C THR A 180 25.87 11.02 -21.97
N SER A 181 25.79 11.56 -20.76
CA SER A 181 26.15 10.81 -19.57
C SER A 181 25.18 9.62 -19.39
N LYS A 182 25.50 8.72 -18.46
CA LYS A 182 24.73 7.50 -18.21
C LYS A 182 23.35 7.81 -17.64
N VAL A 183 22.40 6.90 -17.81
CA VAL A 183 21.15 6.92 -17.04
C VAL A 183 21.34 6.07 -15.79
N TYR A 184 20.77 6.49 -14.67
CA TYR A 184 20.66 5.67 -13.46
C TYR A 184 19.20 5.49 -13.06
N ILE A 185 18.87 4.31 -12.53
CA ILE A 185 17.57 4.03 -11.91
C ILE A 185 17.84 3.62 -10.47
N ASP A 186 17.23 4.30 -9.51
CA ASP A 186 17.29 3.93 -8.10
C ASP A 186 15.94 3.41 -7.62
N CYS A 187 15.95 2.66 -6.53
CA CYS A 187 14.76 2.37 -5.75
C CYS A 187 14.92 2.90 -4.32
N TYR A 188 13.94 3.67 -3.83
CA TYR A 188 13.92 4.24 -2.48
C TYR A 188 12.63 3.87 -1.76
N THR A 189 12.74 3.47 -0.50
CA THR A 189 11.58 3.49 0.42
C THR A 189 11.10 4.93 0.62
N LEU A 190 9.84 5.13 0.97
CA LEU A 190 9.27 6.46 1.29
C LEU A 190 9.96 7.14 2.49
N LYS A 191 10.72 6.39 3.31
CA LYS A 191 11.53 6.90 4.42
C LYS A 191 12.95 7.33 4.01
N GLY A 192 13.32 7.24 2.74
CA GLY A 192 14.62 7.70 2.23
C GLY A 192 15.74 6.67 2.23
N LYS A 193 15.47 5.41 2.56
CA LYS A 193 16.46 4.34 2.38
C LYS A 193 16.55 4.00 0.88
N GLN A 194 17.71 4.26 0.29
CA GLN A 194 18.06 3.72 -1.03
C GLN A 194 18.26 2.20 -0.91
N LEU A 195 17.49 1.42 -1.66
CA LEU A 195 17.64 -0.04 -1.71
C LEU A 195 18.76 -0.45 -2.65
N TRP A 196 18.81 0.15 -3.84
CA TRP A 196 19.80 -0.14 -4.88
C TRP A 196 19.88 0.96 -5.95
N ARG A 197 20.85 0.80 -6.86
CA ARG A 197 21.03 1.61 -8.08
C ARG A 197 21.39 0.70 -9.26
N ILE A 198 20.67 0.83 -10.37
CA ILE A 198 21.03 0.30 -11.69
C ILE A 198 21.78 1.39 -12.46
N ASP A 199 22.95 1.06 -13.01
CA ASP A 199 23.68 1.88 -13.98
C ASP A 199 23.35 1.38 -15.37
N MET A 200 22.59 2.15 -16.15
CA MET A 200 22.13 1.72 -17.48
C MET A 200 23.28 1.56 -18.49
N GLY A 201 24.48 2.01 -18.15
CA GLY A 201 25.66 1.92 -18.98
C GLY A 201 25.68 2.96 -20.09
N LYS A 202 26.80 3.00 -20.82
CA LYS A 202 27.01 3.97 -21.92
C LYS A 202 26.21 3.66 -23.18
N ASN A 203 25.75 2.41 -23.33
CA ASN A 203 25.05 1.91 -24.51
C ASN A 203 23.54 2.16 -24.44
N ILE A 204 23.07 2.89 -23.42
CA ILE A 204 21.73 3.44 -23.31
C ILE A 204 21.89 4.97 -23.28
N ARG A 205 21.32 5.64 -24.28
CA ARG A 205 21.39 7.10 -24.41
C ARG A 205 20.35 7.75 -23.50
N ALA A 206 20.70 8.87 -22.86
CA ALA A 206 19.78 9.58 -21.98
C ALA A 206 18.84 10.51 -22.76
N GLY A 207 17.56 10.50 -22.38
CA GLY A 207 16.51 11.35 -22.95
C GLY A 207 15.13 10.71 -22.79
N GLN A 208 14.07 11.50 -23.02
CA GLN A 208 12.68 11.12 -22.74
C GLN A 208 12.22 9.88 -23.52
N HIS A 209 12.72 9.66 -24.74
CA HIS A 209 12.21 8.60 -25.62
C HIS A 209 13.01 7.30 -25.57
N TYR A 210 14.03 7.18 -24.70
CA TYR A 210 14.91 6.00 -24.63
C TYR A 210 14.47 5.02 -23.53
N THR A 211 14.85 5.29 -22.29
CA THR A 211 14.54 4.41 -21.15
C THR A 211 13.11 4.63 -20.70
N GLN A 212 12.28 3.59 -20.87
CA GLN A 212 10.93 3.52 -20.34
C GLN A 212 10.89 2.45 -19.25
N MET A 213 10.21 2.70 -18.14
CA MET A 213 10.10 1.78 -17.00
C MET A 213 8.67 1.20 -16.94
N CYS A 214 8.58 -0.11 -16.75
CA CYS A 214 7.36 -0.80 -16.33
C CYS A 214 7.57 -1.35 -14.93
N VAL A 215 6.80 -0.85 -13.94
CA VAL A 215 6.87 -1.29 -12.55
C VAL A 215 5.52 -1.82 -12.08
N ALA A 216 5.47 -3.12 -11.80
CA ALA A 216 4.34 -3.87 -11.27
C ALA A 216 4.82 -5.23 -10.75
N ASP A 217 3.98 -5.92 -9.99
CA ASP A 217 4.15 -7.33 -9.65
C ASP A 217 3.65 -8.20 -10.81
N PHE A 218 4.57 -8.61 -11.70
CA PHE A 218 4.23 -9.25 -12.98
C PHE A 218 3.91 -10.74 -12.86
N ASP A 219 4.44 -11.41 -11.84
CA ASP A 219 4.13 -12.82 -11.56
C ASP A 219 3.20 -13.05 -10.37
N CYS A 220 2.73 -11.95 -9.78
CA CYS A 220 1.73 -11.89 -8.72
C CYS A 220 2.17 -12.59 -7.44
N ASP A 221 3.45 -12.50 -7.08
CA ASP A 221 4.03 -13.10 -5.87
C ASP A 221 3.91 -12.21 -4.61
N GLY A 222 3.38 -11.00 -4.77
CA GLY A 222 3.26 -10.00 -3.72
C GLY A 222 4.29 -8.88 -3.81
N LYS A 223 5.24 -8.92 -4.76
CA LYS A 223 6.35 -7.96 -4.86
C LYS A 223 6.50 -7.45 -6.28
N ALA A 224 6.75 -6.15 -6.42
CA ALA A 224 6.92 -5.52 -7.71
C ALA A 224 8.30 -5.81 -8.31
N GLU A 225 8.34 -5.97 -9.63
CA GLU A 225 9.57 -5.96 -10.44
C GLU A 225 9.67 -4.69 -11.30
N LEU A 226 10.86 -4.49 -11.88
CA LEU A 226 11.09 -3.56 -12.96
C LEU A 226 11.39 -4.32 -14.26
N ILE A 227 10.63 -4.03 -15.31
CA ILE A 227 10.97 -4.42 -16.68
C ILE A 227 11.44 -3.15 -17.42
N THR A 228 12.63 -3.20 -18.03
CA THR A 228 13.13 -2.11 -18.88
C THR A 228 14.13 -2.55 -19.94
N LYS A 229 14.32 -1.72 -20.97
CA LYS A 229 15.30 -1.92 -22.04
C LYS A 229 16.71 -1.75 -21.48
N THR A 230 17.58 -2.71 -21.76
CA THR A 230 19.01 -2.69 -21.37
C THR A 230 19.90 -2.98 -22.56
N CYS A 231 21.21 -2.84 -22.37
CA CYS A 231 22.23 -3.15 -23.37
C CYS A 231 23.44 -3.80 -22.67
N ASP A 232 24.42 -4.24 -23.47
CA ASP A 232 25.72 -4.64 -22.93
C ASP A 232 26.31 -3.54 -22.03
N GLY A 233 26.73 -3.93 -20.83
CA GLY A 233 27.36 -3.04 -19.86
C GLY A 233 26.39 -2.24 -18.98
N THR A 234 25.09 -2.52 -19.03
CA THR A 234 24.18 -2.20 -17.92
C THR A 234 24.63 -2.98 -16.67
N ILE A 235 24.72 -2.31 -15.53
CA ILE A 235 25.08 -2.92 -14.24
C ILE A 235 23.84 -2.92 -13.35
N ASP A 236 23.44 -4.11 -12.91
CA ASP A 236 22.27 -4.31 -12.05
C ASP A 236 22.51 -3.82 -10.60
N GLY A 237 21.47 -3.84 -9.78
CA GLY A 237 21.52 -3.39 -8.38
C GLY A 237 22.47 -4.18 -7.47
N THR A 238 22.94 -5.35 -7.92
CA THR A 238 23.94 -6.17 -7.21
C THR A 238 25.37 -5.94 -7.69
N GLY A 239 25.55 -5.10 -8.72
CA GLY A 239 26.85 -4.84 -9.35
C GLY A 239 27.20 -5.79 -10.50
N SER A 240 26.25 -6.61 -10.96
CA SER A 240 26.47 -7.58 -12.04
C SER A 240 26.21 -6.94 -13.41
N ALA A 241 27.11 -7.15 -14.36
CA ALA A 241 26.94 -6.64 -15.72
C ALA A 241 26.03 -7.55 -16.55
N ILE A 242 25.10 -6.94 -17.28
CA ILE A 242 24.31 -7.58 -18.34
C ILE A 242 25.14 -7.58 -19.62
N GLY A 243 25.30 -8.76 -20.22
CA GLY A 243 26.06 -8.95 -21.45
C GLY A 243 27.55 -8.59 -21.30
N ASN A 244 28.12 -7.91 -22.31
CA ASN A 244 29.53 -7.54 -22.30
C ASN A 244 29.81 -6.21 -21.59
N ALA A 245 30.32 -6.28 -20.36
CA ALA A 245 30.67 -5.12 -19.52
C ALA A 245 31.60 -4.08 -20.18
N TYR A 246 32.38 -4.47 -21.19
CA TYR A 246 33.37 -3.60 -21.84
C TYR A 246 32.90 -3.05 -23.20
N ALA A 247 31.74 -3.46 -23.70
CA ALA A 247 31.27 -3.04 -25.00
C ALA A 247 31.02 -1.52 -25.05
N ASN A 248 31.33 -0.92 -26.20
CA ASN A 248 31.04 0.47 -26.49
C ASN A 248 30.51 0.60 -27.91
N TYR A 249 29.23 0.88 -28.02
CA TYR A 249 28.51 1.06 -29.29
C TYR A 249 28.15 2.52 -29.55
N VAL A 250 28.64 3.45 -28.71
CA VAL A 250 28.46 4.88 -28.89
C VAL A 250 29.30 5.34 -30.08
N ASP A 251 28.64 5.91 -31.08
CA ASP A 251 29.29 6.42 -32.29
C ASP A 251 29.80 7.87 -32.11
N SER A 252 30.44 8.41 -33.15
CA SER A 252 30.97 9.78 -33.12
C SER A 252 29.91 10.87 -32.95
N SER A 253 28.64 10.55 -33.21
CA SER A 253 27.49 11.43 -33.03
C SER A 253 26.88 11.32 -31.63
N GLY A 254 27.43 10.45 -30.77
CA GLY A 254 26.90 10.15 -29.44
C GLY A 254 25.63 9.29 -29.44
N THR A 255 25.34 8.61 -30.56
CA THR A 255 24.19 7.72 -30.72
C THR A 255 24.60 6.25 -30.57
N VAL A 256 23.65 5.37 -30.29
CA VAL A 256 23.89 3.92 -30.13
C VAL A 256 23.02 3.16 -31.14
N LEU A 257 23.55 2.97 -32.36
CA LEU A 257 22.80 2.41 -33.49
C LEU A 257 23.30 1.02 -33.93
N THR A 258 24.20 0.45 -33.15
CA THR A 258 24.74 -0.91 -33.33
C THR A 258 24.82 -1.62 -31.98
N GLY A 259 25.19 -2.90 -31.98
CA GLY A 259 25.22 -3.72 -30.78
C GLY A 259 23.87 -4.33 -30.40
N PRO A 260 23.89 -5.34 -29.52
CA PRO A 260 22.69 -6.01 -29.04
C PRO A 260 21.86 -5.08 -28.15
N GLU A 261 20.55 -5.34 -28.12
CA GLU A 261 19.59 -4.65 -27.27
C GLU A 261 18.76 -5.71 -26.57
N TYR A 262 18.50 -5.50 -25.29
CA TYR A 262 17.82 -6.47 -24.47
C TYR A 262 16.59 -5.86 -23.80
N LEU A 263 15.70 -6.73 -23.33
CA LEU A 263 14.70 -6.41 -22.34
C LEU A 263 15.00 -7.25 -21.09
N THR A 264 15.10 -6.59 -19.93
CA THR A 264 15.50 -7.23 -18.67
C THR A 264 14.40 -7.09 -17.63
N LEU A 265 14.16 -8.19 -16.91
CA LEU A 265 13.38 -8.25 -15.68
C LEU A 265 14.33 -8.11 -14.49
N PHE A 266 14.05 -7.17 -13.60
CA PHE A 266 14.80 -6.90 -12.39
C PHE A 266 13.94 -7.13 -11.15
N GLU A 267 14.49 -7.84 -10.17
CA GLU A 267 13.86 -8.00 -8.84
C GLU A 267 13.74 -6.63 -8.16
N GLY A 268 12.54 -6.24 -7.72
CA GLY A 268 12.32 -4.92 -7.13
C GLY A 268 13.09 -4.67 -5.84
N ALA A 269 13.27 -5.67 -4.98
CA ALA A 269 13.91 -5.48 -3.67
C ALA A 269 15.42 -5.20 -3.76
N THR A 270 16.09 -5.72 -4.79
CA THR A 270 17.56 -5.71 -4.89
C THR A 270 18.09 -5.09 -6.18
N GLY A 271 17.22 -4.88 -7.18
CA GLY A 271 17.60 -4.45 -8.52
C GLY A 271 18.40 -5.51 -9.29
N LYS A 272 18.43 -6.77 -8.83
CA LYS A 272 19.11 -7.88 -9.49
C LYS A 272 18.45 -8.24 -10.81
N ALA A 273 19.23 -8.44 -11.87
CA ALA A 273 18.70 -8.98 -13.11
C ALA A 273 18.25 -10.44 -12.91
N LEU A 274 16.95 -10.71 -13.08
CA LEU A 274 16.36 -12.05 -12.96
C LEU A 274 16.38 -12.81 -14.28
N ASP A 275 15.97 -12.14 -15.36
CA ASP A 275 15.98 -12.69 -16.70
C ASP A 275 16.24 -11.58 -17.73
N THR A 276 16.83 -11.96 -18.86
CA THR A 276 17.14 -11.04 -19.94
C THR A 276 16.96 -11.73 -21.28
N ILE A 277 16.13 -11.13 -22.14
CA ILE A 277 15.88 -11.60 -23.51
C ILE A 277 16.34 -10.54 -24.50
N ASP A 278 16.56 -10.94 -25.75
CA ASP A 278 16.71 -9.98 -26.84
C ASP A 278 15.48 -9.06 -26.91
N PHE A 279 15.70 -7.78 -27.17
CA PHE A 279 14.61 -6.82 -27.28
C PHE A 279 13.62 -7.28 -28.38
N PRO A 280 12.31 -7.41 -28.10
CA PRO A 280 11.39 -8.20 -28.94
C PRO A 280 11.32 -7.78 -30.40
N VAL A 281 11.44 -6.47 -30.69
CA VAL A 281 11.50 -5.92 -32.05
C VAL A 281 12.90 -5.38 -32.32
N PRO A 282 13.73 -6.12 -33.09
CA PRO A 282 15.13 -5.76 -33.28
C PRO A 282 15.26 -4.46 -34.09
N ARG A 283 16.36 -3.74 -33.86
CA ARG A 283 16.66 -2.48 -34.56
C ARG A 283 16.71 -2.66 -36.07
N GLY A 284 17.27 -3.78 -36.53
CA GLY A 284 17.64 -3.94 -37.94
C GLY A 284 18.67 -2.89 -38.37
N THR A 285 18.65 -2.51 -39.64
CA THR A 285 19.54 -1.47 -40.17
C THR A 285 19.05 -0.07 -39.75
N ALA A 286 19.84 0.63 -38.93
CA ALA A 286 19.56 1.99 -38.46
C ALA A 286 20.47 3.08 -39.06
N THR A 287 21.49 2.69 -39.83
CA THR A 287 22.39 3.61 -40.54
C THR A 287 22.47 3.28 -42.04
N GLY A 288 22.96 4.23 -42.84
CA GLY A 288 23.07 4.07 -44.30
C GLY A 288 21.71 4.15 -45.03
N ASN A 289 21.70 3.93 -46.35
CA ASN A 289 20.50 4.17 -47.17
C ASN A 289 19.34 3.21 -46.85
N THR A 290 19.63 1.95 -46.50
CA THR A 290 18.62 0.94 -46.16
C THR A 290 17.80 1.32 -44.92
N ALA A 291 18.39 2.07 -43.97
CA ALA A 291 17.69 2.48 -42.74
C ALA A 291 16.47 3.37 -43.00
N LYS A 292 16.50 4.18 -44.08
CA LYS A 292 15.35 5.00 -44.50
C LYS A 292 14.12 4.16 -44.82
N SER A 293 14.32 2.92 -45.26
CA SER A 293 13.26 1.94 -45.51
C SER A 293 13.08 0.92 -44.36
N THR A 294 13.74 1.13 -43.22
CA THR A 294 13.50 0.35 -41.99
C THR A 294 12.63 1.16 -41.02
N TRP A 295 13.01 2.42 -40.77
CA TRP A 295 12.40 3.29 -39.77
C TRP A 295 12.13 4.72 -40.26
N GLY A 296 12.40 5.04 -41.52
CA GLY A 296 12.13 6.37 -42.07
C GLY A 296 13.27 7.39 -41.95
N ASP A 297 14.37 7.04 -41.27
CA ASP A 297 15.61 7.81 -41.28
C ASP A 297 16.85 6.93 -41.11
N ASN A 298 18.03 7.52 -41.24
CA ASN A 298 19.33 6.83 -41.20
C ASN A 298 20.31 7.43 -40.18
N TYR A 299 19.78 8.17 -39.22
CA TYR A 299 20.55 8.85 -38.17
C TYR A 299 20.03 8.55 -36.77
N GLY A 300 19.11 7.58 -36.64
CA GLY A 300 18.73 7.00 -35.36
C GLY A 300 17.60 7.71 -34.64
N ASN A 301 16.80 8.54 -35.31
CA ASN A 301 15.72 9.26 -34.64
C ASN A 301 14.53 8.33 -34.41
N ARG A 302 13.88 7.88 -35.49
CA ARG A 302 12.63 7.09 -35.42
C ARG A 302 12.81 5.68 -34.87
N CYS A 303 13.99 5.08 -35.06
CA CYS A 303 14.26 3.72 -34.57
C CYS A 303 14.50 3.66 -33.05
N GLU A 304 14.83 4.79 -32.42
CA GLU A 304 15.07 4.88 -30.97
C GLU A 304 13.93 5.59 -30.24
N ARG A 305 12.72 5.58 -30.83
CA ARG A 305 11.50 6.07 -30.19
C ARG A 305 10.81 4.93 -29.46
N TYR A 306 10.90 4.90 -28.13
CA TYR A 306 10.31 3.85 -27.31
C TYR A 306 9.16 4.38 -26.46
N ASN A 307 8.13 3.56 -26.30
CA ASN A 307 7.08 3.75 -25.29
C ASN A 307 6.96 2.47 -24.47
N ALA A 308 6.33 2.58 -23.31
CA ALA A 308 5.96 1.41 -22.52
C ALA A 308 4.58 1.59 -21.87
N ALA A 309 3.90 0.48 -21.63
CA ALA A 309 2.66 0.39 -20.88
C ALA A 309 2.63 -0.92 -20.08
N ILE A 310 1.71 -1.02 -19.14
CA ILE A 310 1.36 -2.28 -18.46
C ILE A 310 -0.11 -2.50 -18.72
N ALA A 311 -0.52 -3.74 -19.01
CA ALA A 311 -1.92 -4.08 -19.29
C ALA A 311 -2.26 -5.47 -18.76
N TYR A 312 -3.48 -5.66 -18.27
CA TYR A 312 -4.04 -6.97 -17.98
C TYR A 312 -4.55 -7.66 -19.25
N LEU A 313 -3.61 -8.11 -20.11
CA LEU A 313 -3.91 -8.72 -21.42
C LEU A 313 -4.56 -10.11 -21.35
N ASP A 314 -4.57 -10.74 -20.17
CA ASP A 314 -5.31 -11.98 -19.91
C ASP A 314 -6.47 -11.77 -18.92
N GLY A 315 -6.68 -10.54 -18.46
CA GLY A 315 -7.66 -10.17 -17.42
C GLY A 315 -7.28 -10.63 -16.01
N VAL A 316 -6.07 -11.16 -15.79
CA VAL A 316 -5.65 -11.75 -14.50
C VAL A 316 -4.32 -11.20 -14.01
N HIS A 317 -3.30 -11.18 -14.87
CA HIS A 317 -1.93 -10.77 -14.54
C HIS A 317 -1.52 -9.56 -15.38
N PRO A 318 -0.70 -8.65 -14.83
CA PRO A 318 -0.14 -7.57 -15.62
C PRO A 318 0.92 -8.11 -16.61
N SER A 319 0.88 -7.59 -17.82
CA SER A 319 1.89 -7.81 -18.88
C SER A 319 2.58 -6.47 -19.18
N ALA A 320 3.88 -6.48 -19.42
CA ALA A 320 4.57 -5.30 -19.94
C ALA A 320 4.42 -5.21 -21.46
N VAL A 321 4.12 -4.02 -21.97
CA VAL A 321 3.98 -3.73 -23.39
C VAL A 321 5.03 -2.70 -23.79
N TYR A 322 5.95 -3.07 -24.67
CA TYR A 322 7.03 -2.20 -25.16
C TYR A 322 6.83 -1.85 -26.62
N GLY A 323 6.86 -0.55 -26.92
CA GLY A 323 6.79 0.01 -28.26
C GLY A 323 8.15 0.43 -28.82
N ARG A 324 8.31 0.32 -30.14
CA ARG A 324 9.44 0.88 -30.88
C ARG A 324 8.96 1.47 -32.21
N GLY A 325 9.24 2.76 -32.39
CA GLY A 325 8.78 3.55 -33.54
C GLY A 325 7.28 3.85 -33.51
N TYR A 326 6.91 5.01 -34.05
CA TYR A 326 5.51 5.42 -34.19
C TYR A 326 5.25 6.43 -35.31
N TYR A 327 6.26 7.20 -35.73
CA TYR A 327 6.12 8.15 -36.85
C TYR A 327 5.98 7.51 -38.23
N THR A 328 6.47 6.27 -38.38
CA THR A 328 6.46 5.52 -39.65
C THR A 328 6.14 4.06 -39.34
N ARG A 329 7.15 3.19 -39.33
CA ARG A 329 7.05 1.87 -38.71
C ARG A 329 6.65 2.04 -37.26
N LEU A 330 5.57 1.38 -36.88
CA LEU A 330 5.07 1.28 -35.52
C LEU A 330 5.15 -0.18 -35.10
N SER A 331 5.67 -0.42 -33.90
CA SER A 331 5.64 -1.75 -33.32
C SER A 331 5.33 -1.71 -31.84
N LEU A 332 4.64 -2.74 -31.38
CA LEU A 332 4.33 -3.04 -29.98
C LEU A 332 4.62 -4.52 -29.72
N SER A 333 5.11 -4.82 -28.53
CA SER A 333 5.39 -6.18 -28.09
C SER A 333 4.93 -6.36 -26.65
N ALA A 334 4.14 -7.40 -26.40
CA ALA A 334 3.75 -7.78 -25.06
C ALA A 334 4.66 -8.89 -24.53
N VAL A 335 5.06 -8.77 -23.28
CA VAL A 335 5.83 -9.78 -22.54
C VAL A 335 5.16 -10.05 -21.20
N ASP A 336 5.03 -11.33 -20.88
CA ASP A 336 4.54 -11.83 -19.60
C ASP A 336 5.74 -12.26 -18.73
N VAL A 337 5.58 -12.26 -17.41
CA VAL A 337 6.49 -12.97 -16.51
C VAL A 337 5.86 -14.31 -16.14
N ARG A 338 6.59 -15.40 -16.37
CA ARG A 338 6.14 -16.76 -16.06
C ARG A 338 7.29 -17.54 -15.44
N ASN A 339 7.14 -17.95 -14.18
CA ASN A 339 8.17 -18.64 -13.39
C ASN A 339 9.49 -17.82 -13.34
N GLY A 340 9.39 -16.52 -13.04
CA GLY A 340 10.55 -15.62 -12.95
C GLY A 340 11.28 -15.37 -14.27
N LYS A 341 10.63 -15.57 -15.43
CA LYS A 341 11.22 -15.38 -16.76
C LYS A 341 10.32 -14.58 -17.69
N LEU A 342 10.94 -13.80 -18.57
CA LEU A 342 10.25 -13.05 -19.62
C LEU A 342 9.81 -14.00 -20.74
N VAL A 343 8.52 -13.98 -21.05
CA VAL A 343 7.91 -14.76 -22.13
C VAL A 343 7.19 -13.81 -23.06
N LYS A 344 7.67 -13.72 -24.31
CA LYS A 344 7.01 -12.91 -25.34
C LYS A 344 5.61 -13.47 -25.63
N ARG A 345 4.59 -12.64 -25.44
CA ARG A 345 3.17 -12.96 -25.66
C ARG A 345 2.80 -12.75 -27.13
N TRP A 346 2.98 -11.53 -27.64
CA TRP A 346 2.71 -11.18 -29.03
C TRP A 346 3.56 -10.00 -29.50
N VAL A 347 3.59 -9.79 -30.82
CA VAL A 347 4.20 -8.62 -31.47
C VAL A 347 3.26 -8.13 -32.57
N TYR A 348 2.92 -6.84 -32.54
CA TYR A 348 2.39 -6.13 -33.69
C TYR A 348 3.52 -5.29 -34.30
N ASP A 349 3.71 -5.37 -35.61
CA ASP A 349 4.76 -4.64 -36.30
C ASP A 349 4.30 -4.32 -37.72
N THR A 350 4.09 -3.03 -38.00
CA THR A 350 3.68 -2.57 -39.34
C THR A 350 4.77 -2.85 -40.38
N GLY A 351 6.02 -3.09 -39.96
CA GLY A 351 7.19 -2.96 -40.81
C GLY A 351 7.26 -1.55 -41.42
N PHE A 352 8.05 -1.41 -42.48
CA PHE A 352 8.04 -0.19 -43.30
C PHE A 352 6.96 -0.25 -44.39
N ASN A 353 5.77 -0.76 -44.06
CA ASN A 353 4.65 -0.93 -44.97
C ASN A 353 3.59 0.17 -44.75
N THR A 354 3.58 1.17 -45.63
CA THR A 354 2.61 2.28 -45.58
C THR A 354 1.17 1.87 -45.85
N SER A 355 0.91 0.63 -46.31
CA SER A 355 -0.45 0.11 -46.48
C SER A 355 -1.03 -0.41 -45.17
N ASP A 356 -0.21 -0.67 -44.16
CA ASP A 356 -0.68 -1.04 -42.83
C ASP A 356 -1.44 0.15 -42.20
N PRO A 357 -2.66 -0.06 -41.68
CA PRO A 357 -3.45 1.01 -41.09
C PRO A 357 -2.75 1.76 -39.96
N ALA A 358 -1.97 1.08 -39.13
CA ALA A 358 -1.35 1.64 -37.94
C ALA A 358 -0.03 2.35 -38.24
N TYR A 359 0.45 2.33 -39.49
CA TYR A 359 1.66 3.03 -39.89
C TYR A 359 1.53 4.54 -39.61
N GLY A 360 2.45 5.08 -38.82
CA GLY A 360 2.49 6.51 -38.50
C GLY A 360 1.44 7.00 -37.51
N GLN A 361 0.77 6.11 -36.77
CA GLN A 361 -0.38 6.47 -35.92
C GLN A 361 -0.06 6.62 -34.43
N GLY A 362 1.15 6.29 -33.98
CA GLY A 362 1.46 6.29 -32.56
C GLY A 362 1.80 7.67 -32.00
N ASN A 363 1.57 7.86 -30.70
CA ASN A 363 1.93 9.08 -29.96
C ASN A 363 3.25 8.92 -29.20
N HIS A 364 3.67 10.01 -28.57
CA HIS A 364 4.68 10.01 -27.50
C HIS A 364 4.17 9.44 -26.16
N ASN A 365 3.08 8.68 -26.16
CA ASN A 365 2.47 8.05 -24.99
C ASN A 365 1.66 6.83 -25.42
N VAL A 366 1.38 5.96 -24.46
CA VAL A 366 0.54 4.77 -24.59
C VAL A 366 -0.33 4.71 -23.33
N MET A 367 -1.62 4.43 -23.50
CA MET A 367 -2.55 4.21 -22.39
C MET A 367 -3.31 2.91 -22.62
N VAL A 368 -3.89 2.39 -21.54
CA VAL A 368 -4.60 1.11 -21.54
C VAL A 368 -5.97 1.30 -20.92
N ALA A 369 -6.93 0.50 -21.38
CA ALA A 369 -8.29 0.41 -20.87
C ALA A 369 -8.90 -0.91 -21.36
N ASP A 370 -9.93 -1.40 -20.66
CA ASP A 370 -10.82 -2.43 -21.21
C ASP A 370 -11.81 -1.72 -22.13
N PHE A 371 -11.46 -1.63 -23.41
CA PHE A 371 -12.23 -0.86 -24.37
C PHE A 371 -13.48 -1.63 -24.79
N ASP A 372 -13.37 -2.93 -25.05
CA ASP A 372 -14.47 -3.74 -25.59
C ASP A 372 -15.29 -4.52 -24.55
N ASN A 373 -14.94 -4.40 -23.27
CA ASN A 373 -15.63 -4.98 -22.10
C ASN A 373 -15.62 -6.50 -22.05
N ASP A 374 -14.53 -7.11 -22.52
CA ASP A 374 -14.29 -8.54 -22.38
C ASP A 374 -13.60 -8.92 -21.05
N GLY A 375 -13.27 -7.91 -20.23
CA GLY A 375 -12.57 -8.06 -18.96
C GLY A 375 -11.05 -8.01 -19.10
N LYS A 376 -10.49 -7.73 -20.27
CA LYS A 376 -9.06 -7.56 -20.49
C LYS A 376 -8.78 -6.14 -20.94
N GLN A 377 -7.51 -5.74 -20.89
CA GLN A 377 -7.13 -4.40 -21.30
C GLN A 377 -6.49 -4.42 -22.69
N GLU A 378 -6.95 -3.50 -23.52
CA GLU A 378 -6.38 -3.16 -24.81
C GLU A 378 -5.37 -2.02 -24.65
N VAL A 379 -4.56 -1.83 -25.70
CA VAL A 379 -3.44 -0.89 -25.69
C VAL A 379 -3.68 0.19 -26.73
N CYS A 380 -3.95 1.42 -26.28
CA CYS A 380 -4.07 2.58 -27.15
C CYS A 380 -2.70 3.26 -27.30
N MET A 381 -2.20 3.32 -28.52
CA MET A 381 -0.98 4.05 -28.89
C MET A 381 -1.37 5.13 -29.90
N GLY A 382 -1.74 6.31 -29.39
CA GLY A 382 -2.16 7.46 -30.20
C GLY A 382 -3.43 7.21 -31.01
N ALA A 383 -3.36 7.42 -32.32
CA ALA A 383 -4.44 7.23 -33.28
C ALA A 383 -4.69 5.76 -33.66
N SER A 384 -4.22 4.80 -32.86
CA SER A 384 -4.40 3.36 -33.05
C SER A 384 -4.57 2.63 -31.72
N CYS A 385 -5.41 1.61 -31.71
CA CYS A 385 -5.63 0.74 -30.55
C CYS A 385 -5.47 -0.73 -30.94
N PHE A 386 -4.85 -1.50 -30.04
CA PHE A 386 -4.49 -2.89 -30.23
C PHE A 386 -5.21 -3.74 -29.19
N ASP A 387 -5.78 -4.82 -29.66
CA ASP A 387 -6.55 -5.79 -28.88
C ASP A 387 -5.67 -6.53 -27.85
N ASP A 388 -6.27 -7.17 -26.84
CA ASP A 388 -5.60 -7.95 -25.78
C ASP A 388 -4.60 -9.00 -26.34
N ASN A 389 -4.94 -9.53 -27.51
CA ASN A 389 -4.22 -10.54 -28.27
C ASN A 389 -3.18 -9.97 -29.25
N GLY A 390 -3.04 -8.64 -29.32
CA GLY A 390 -2.06 -7.95 -30.15
C GLY A 390 -2.49 -7.69 -31.59
N SER A 391 -3.73 -8.00 -31.96
CA SER A 391 -4.28 -7.59 -33.26
C SER A 391 -4.65 -6.10 -33.26
N LEU A 392 -4.75 -5.47 -34.43
CA LEU A 392 -5.22 -4.09 -34.52
C LEU A 392 -6.74 -4.07 -34.31
N LEU A 393 -7.21 -3.39 -33.25
CA LEU A 393 -8.63 -3.20 -32.98
C LEU A 393 -9.19 -2.09 -33.88
N TRP A 394 -8.57 -0.91 -33.87
CA TRP A 394 -8.96 0.20 -34.74
C TRP A 394 -7.81 1.21 -34.95
N THR A 395 -7.99 2.09 -35.95
CA THR A 395 -7.18 3.29 -36.12
C THR A 395 -8.03 4.42 -36.70
N THR A 396 -7.79 5.66 -36.25
CA THR A 396 -8.47 6.84 -36.81
C THR A 396 -7.81 7.35 -38.09
N ARG A 397 -6.59 6.90 -38.40
CA ARG A 397 -5.76 7.37 -39.52
C ARG A 397 -5.46 8.87 -39.51
N GLN A 398 -5.52 9.50 -38.33
CA GLN A 398 -5.22 10.93 -38.16
C GLN A 398 -3.75 11.23 -37.84
N GLY A 399 -2.93 10.18 -37.69
CA GLY A 399 -1.49 10.29 -37.54
C GLY A 399 -1.05 10.55 -36.10
N HIS A 400 0.20 10.97 -35.98
CA HIS A 400 0.89 11.19 -34.71
C HIS A 400 0.35 12.40 -33.92
N GLY A 401 0.42 12.30 -32.59
CA GLY A 401 0.20 13.38 -31.63
C GLY A 401 1.03 13.29 -30.35
N ASP A 402 0.87 14.32 -29.51
CA ASP A 402 1.69 14.58 -28.32
C ASP A 402 0.99 14.25 -26.99
N ALA A 403 -0.34 14.15 -26.98
CA ALA A 403 -1.14 13.93 -25.78
C ALA A 403 -2.40 13.11 -26.10
N MET A 404 -2.83 12.33 -25.12
CA MET A 404 -4.00 11.44 -25.18
C MET A 404 -4.52 11.19 -23.78
N HIS A 405 -5.84 11.13 -23.60
CA HIS A 405 -6.54 10.91 -22.34
C HIS A 405 -7.60 9.82 -22.56
N VAL A 406 -7.55 8.77 -21.73
CA VAL A 406 -8.37 7.56 -21.88
C VAL A 406 -9.11 7.30 -20.58
N GLY A 407 -10.42 7.46 -20.58
CA GLY A 407 -11.28 7.30 -19.41
C GLY A 407 -12.76 7.33 -19.79
N ASP A 408 -13.63 7.18 -18.80
CA ASP A 408 -15.07 7.44 -18.95
C ASP A 408 -15.29 8.96 -18.94
N LEU A 409 -15.22 9.58 -20.13
CA LEU A 409 -15.21 11.03 -20.31
C LEU A 409 -16.60 11.56 -20.66
N ASP A 410 -17.44 10.73 -21.28
CA ASP A 410 -18.88 10.98 -21.44
C ASP A 410 -19.66 9.82 -20.81
N PRO A 411 -20.07 9.90 -19.54
CA PRO A 411 -20.79 8.81 -18.86
C PRO A 411 -22.19 8.53 -19.44
N ASN A 412 -22.66 9.33 -20.40
CA ASN A 412 -23.89 9.08 -21.15
C ASN A 412 -23.64 8.35 -22.48
N HIS A 413 -22.38 8.20 -22.86
CA HIS A 413 -21.91 7.38 -23.96
C HIS A 413 -21.39 6.07 -23.36
N GLU A 414 -21.92 4.94 -23.84
CA GLU A 414 -21.46 3.63 -23.33
C GLU A 414 -20.01 3.38 -23.75
N GLY A 415 -19.14 3.03 -22.81
CA GLY A 415 -17.76 2.61 -23.06
C GLY A 415 -16.73 3.54 -22.42
N ILE A 416 -15.49 3.45 -22.91
CA ILE A 416 -14.38 4.33 -22.55
C ILE A 416 -14.05 5.19 -23.77
N GLU A 417 -13.87 6.48 -23.58
CA GLU A 417 -13.48 7.41 -24.64
C GLU A 417 -11.97 7.62 -24.72
N VAL A 418 -11.49 7.92 -25.92
CA VAL A 418 -10.14 8.38 -26.18
C VAL A 418 -10.19 9.82 -26.69
N PHE A 419 -9.69 10.76 -25.91
CA PHE A 419 -9.47 12.13 -26.34
C PHE A 419 -8.01 12.36 -26.68
N LEU A 420 -7.72 12.87 -27.89
CA LEU A 420 -6.34 13.04 -28.35
C LEU A 420 -6.17 14.27 -29.26
N CYS A 421 -4.96 14.80 -29.28
CA CYS A 421 -4.52 15.83 -30.21
C CYS A 421 -3.59 15.28 -31.28
N HIS A 422 -3.46 16.02 -32.37
CA HIS A 422 -2.72 15.59 -33.56
C HIS A 422 -1.66 16.64 -33.95
N GLU A 423 -0.43 16.21 -34.15
CA GLU A 423 0.66 17.01 -34.76
C GLU A 423 0.54 16.96 -36.29
N SER A 424 0.02 15.85 -36.82
CA SER A 424 -0.09 15.63 -38.26
C SER A 424 -1.18 16.49 -38.89
N GLY A 425 -0.80 17.24 -39.93
CA GLY A 425 -1.74 18.03 -40.73
C GLY A 425 -2.47 19.09 -39.89
N SER A 426 -3.74 19.33 -40.21
CA SER A 426 -4.61 20.25 -39.48
C SER A 426 -5.54 19.52 -38.51
N TYR A 427 -5.26 18.29 -38.09
CA TYR A 427 -6.25 17.42 -37.41
C TYR A 427 -6.55 17.76 -35.94
N GLY A 428 -6.03 18.86 -35.39
CA GLY A 428 -6.56 19.46 -34.15
C GLY A 428 -6.74 18.48 -32.97
N ILE A 429 -7.99 18.34 -32.54
CA ILE A 429 -8.42 17.44 -31.45
C ILE A 429 -9.58 16.54 -31.88
N SER A 430 -9.65 15.33 -31.31
CA SER A 430 -10.71 14.36 -31.57
C SER A 430 -11.14 13.67 -30.29
N LEU A 431 -12.45 13.45 -30.14
CA LEU A 431 -13.02 12.51 -29.17
C LEU A 431 -13.46 11.25 -29.92
N ILE A 432 -13.01 10.09 -29.46
CA ILE A 432 -13.15 8.80 -30.13
C ILE A 432 -13.81 7.80 -29.18
N ASP A 433 -14.73 7.00 -29.68
CA ASP A 433 -15.26 5.81 -29.01
C ASP A 433 -14.16 4.73 -28.98
N GLY A 434 -13.69 4.38 -27.78
CA GLY A 434 -12.58 3.47 -27.58
C GLY A 434 -12.86 2.03 -28.02
N ARG A 435 -14.13 1.61 -28.17
CA ARG A 435 -14.47 0.25 -28.62
C ARG A 435 -14.15 0.00 -30.08
N ASN A 436 -14.29 1.04 -30.91
CA ASN A 436 -14.41 0.87 -32.35
C ASN A 436 -13.67 1.95 -33.17
N GLY A 437 -13.10 2.96 -32.51
CA GLY A 437 -12.37 4.05 -33.17
C GLY A 437 -13.28 5.05 -33.89
N ASN A 438 -14.60 4.98 -33.69
CA ASN A 438 -15.53 5.94 -34.27
C ASN A 438 -15.33 7.31 -33.64
N LYS A 439 -15.27 8.32 -34.49
CA LYS A 439 -15.20 9.71 -34.07
C LYS A 439 -16.55 10.16 -33.52
N ILE A 440 -16.57 10.53 -32.24
CA ILE A 440 -17.73 11.16 -31.59
C ILE A 440 -17.84 12.61 -32.10
N TRP A 441 -16.75 13.37 -32.01
CA TRP A 441 -16.60 14.67 -32.67
C TRP A 441 -15.13 15.02 -32.90
N HIS A 442 -14.91 16.06 -33.70
CA HIS A 442 -13.58 16.51 -34.10
C HIS A 442 -13.57 17.97 -34.47
N TYR A 443 -12.45 18.62 -34.16
CA TYR A 443 -12.14 19.96 -34.62
C TYR A 443 -10.75 19.99 -35.25
N ASP A 444 -10.63 20.61 -36.42
CA ASP A 444 -9.35 20.90 -37.04
C ASP A 444 -8.59 21.97 -36.23
N GLY A 445 -7.28 21.85 -36.18
CA GLY A 445 -6.33 22.86 -35.73
C GLY A 445 -5.82 23.72 -36.89
N ASP A 446 -5.23 24.87 -36.56
CA ASP A 446 -4.60 25.76 -37.56
C ASP A 446 -3.11 25.42 -37.82
N LYS A 447 -2.54 24.54 -36.99
CA LYS A 447 -1.17 24.01 -37.02
C LYS A 447 -1.09 22.81 -36.06
N ASP A 448 0.13 22.31 -35.82
CA ASP A 448 0.43 21.36 -34.76
C ASP A 448 -0.34 21.67 -33.46
N THR A 449 -1.09 20.66 -33.02
CA THR A 449 -1.81 20.66 -31.75
C THR A 449 -1.01 19.87 -30.72
N GLY A 450 0.10 20.44 -30.25
CA GLY A 450 1.05 19.71 -29.40
C GLY A 450 0.61 19.46 -27.94
N ARG A 451 -0.65 19.74 -27.58
CA ARG A 451 -1.25 19.46 -26.25
C ARG A 451 -2.77 19.33 -26.36
N CYS A 452 -3.35 18.44 -25.57
CA CYS A 452 -4.76 18.46 -25.21
C CYS A 452 -4.95 17.88 -23.80
N CYS A 453 -6.12 18.13 -23.22
CA CYS A 453 -6.50 17.59 -21.93
C CYS A 453 -8.03 17.47 -21.83
N ALA A 454 -8.48 16.46 -21.10
CA ALA A 454 -9.89 16.19 -20.86
C ALA A 454 -10.12 15.51 -19.53
N ASP A 455 -11.00 16.08 -18.72
CA ASP A 455 -11.56 15.48 -17.50
C ASP A 455 -12.72 16.36 -17.01
N ASN A 456 -13.47 15.88 -16.01
CA ASN A 456 -14.47 16.69 -15.33
C ASN A 456 -13.78 17.70 -14.41
N ILE A 457 -13.70 18.96 -14.83
CA ILE A 457 -13.11 20.04 -14.03
C ILE A 457 -14.17 21.04 -13.54
N LEU A 458 -15.38 21.01 -14.09
CA LEU A 458 -16.48 21.91 -13.73
C LEU A 458 -17.65 21.15 -13.09
N ALA A 459 -17.96 21.52 -11.85
CA ALA A 459 -19.07 20.92 -11.12
C ALA A 459 -20.41 21.06 -11.86
N GLY A 460 -21.16 19.95 -11.94
CA GLY A 460 -22.51 19.90 -12.49
C GLY A 460 -22.59 19.87 -14.03
N ASN A 461 -21.49 19.57 -14.72
CA ASN A 461 -21.49 19.43 -16.19
C ASN A 461 -21.96 18.03 -16.67
N GLY A 462 -21.95 17.01 -15.82
CA GLY A 462 -22.43 15.66 -16.14
C GLY A 462 -21.54 14.88 -17.12
N SER A 463 -20.35 15.39 -17.41
CA SER A 463 -19.33 14.81 -18.31
C SER A 463 -18.01 15.56 -18.15
N ALA A 464 -16.96 15.10 -18.83
CA ALA A 464 -15.70 15.83 -18.91
C ALA A 464 -15.80 17.13 -19.74
N GLU A 465 -14.88 18.05 -19.47
CA GLU A 465 -14.49 19.11 -20.38
C GLU A 465 -13.34 18.66 -21.29
N PHE A 466 -13.25 19.23 -22.49
CA PHE A 466 -12.24 18.88 -23.48
C PHE A 466 -11.59 20.12 -24.08
N TRP A 467 -10.26 20.19 -24.08
CA TRP A 467 -9.55 21.33 -24.68
C TRP A 467 -8.21 20.92 -25.30
N GLY A 468 -7.76 21.72 -26.26
CA GLY A 468 -6.50 21.53 -26.96
C GLY A 468 -5.72 22.83 -27.05
N SER A 469 -4.43 22.74 -27.38
CA SER A 469 -3.69 23.93 -27.80
C SER A 469 -4.30 24.54 -29.07
N ARG A 470 -5.00 23.73 -29.88
CA ARG A 470 -5.84 24.12 -31.03
C ARG A 470 -7.13 23.28 -31.08
N PRO A 471 -8.29 23.88 -31.43
CA PRO A 471 -8.54 25.30 -31.62
C PRO A 471 -8.24 26.12 -30.34
N ALA A 472 -7.51 27.22 -30.49
CA ALA A 472 -6.95 27.94 -29.34
C ALA A 472 -8.04 28.62 -28.51
N GLY A 473 -7.94 28.49 -27.18
CA GLY A 473 -8.84 29.14 -26.22
C GLY A 473 -10.20 28.47 -26.06
N ALA A 474 -10.54 27.47 -26.86
CA ALA A 474 -11.82 26.78 -26.76
C ALA A 474 -11.79 25.64 -25.73
N VAL A 475 -12.89 25.49 -25.00
CA VAL A 475 -13.20 24.33 -24.16
C VAL A 475 -14.55 23.80 -24.60
N TYR A 476 -14.66 22.49 -24.77
CA TYR A 476 -15.85 21.81 -25.26
C TYR A 476 -16.44 20.90 -24.18
N ASN A 477 -17.74 20.61 -24.26
CA ASN A 477 -18.38 19.53 -23.53
C ASN A 477 -18.32 18.20 -24.33
N ALA A 478 -18.86 17.12 -23.77
CA ALA A 478 -18.91 15.80 -24.40
C ALA A 478 -19.64 15.76 -25.76
N GLN A 479 -20.55 16.68 -26.03
CA GLN A 479 -21.23 16.80 -27.33
C GLN A 479 -20.47 17.67 -28.34
N GLY A 480 -19.25 18.09 -28.00
CA GLY A 480 -18.40 18.92 -28.85
C GLY A 480 -18.86 20.38 -28.94
N GLN A 481 -19.72 20.84 -28.03
CA GLN A 481 -20.18 22.23 -28.00
C GLN A 481 -19.20 23.08 -27.19
N GLN A 482 -18.80 24.23 -27.73
CA GLN A 482 -17.89 25.12 -27.01
C GLN A 482 -18.61 25.76 -25.81
N ILE A 483 -18.06 25.57 -24.61
CA ILE A 483 -18.60 26.09 -23.34
C ILE A 483 -17.72 27.20 -22.71
N ALA A 484 -16.46 27.33 -23.14
CA ALA A 484 -15.57 28.39 -22.68
C ALA A 484 -14.67 28.93 -23.81
N THR A 485 -14.18 30.17 -23.61
CA THR A 485 -13.30 30.92 -24.52
C THR A 485 -11.90 31.17 -23.93
N LYS A 486 -11.65 30.65 -22.73
CA LYS A 486 -10.35 30.63 -22.08
C LYS A 486 -10.07 29.20 -21.66
N GLN A 487 -9.06 28.59 -22.27
CA GLN A 487 -8.62 27.24 -21.94
C GLN A 487 -7.90 27.20 -20.57
N PRO A 488 -8.05 26.11 -19.80
CA PRO A 488 -7.20 25.82 -18.65
C PRO A 488 -5.76 25.46 -19.05
N SER A 489 -4.89 25.19 -18.07
CA SER A 489 -3.58 24.57 -18.38
C SER A 489 -3.79 23.25 -19.11
N THR A 490 -2.85 22.89 -19.99
CA THR A 490 -2.98 21.71 -20.87
C THR A 490 -1.77 20.80 -20.65
N ASN A 491 -1.75 20.16 -19.49
CA ASN A 491 -0.65 19.32 -19.03
C ASN A 491 -1.16 18.12 -18.23
N PHE A 492 -1.08 18.15 -16.90
CA PHE A 492 -1.55 17.10 -16.01
C PHE A 492 -2.86 17.47 -15.32
N LEU A 493 -3.48 16.44 -14.76
CA LEU A 493 -4.67 16.50 -13.93
C LEU A 493 -4.33 15.86 -12.58
N ILE A 494 -5.02 16.28 -11.53
CA ILE A 494 -4.81 15.76 -10.18
C ILE A 494 -6.09 15.90 -9.35
N TYR A 495 -6.51 14.84 -8.65
CA TYR A 495 -7.51 14.94 -7.60
C TYR A 495 -6.86 15.45 -6.32
N TRP A 496 -7.05 16.73 -6.01
CA TRP A 496 -6.31 17.39 -4.93
C TRP A 496 -7.17 17.83 -3.77
N ASP A 497 -8.34 18.42 -4.01
CA ASP A 497 -9.14 19.02 -2.95
C ASP A 497 -10.16 18.08 -2.30
N GLY A 498 -11.39 18.54 -2.04
CA GLY A 498 -12.40 17.78 -1.30
C GLY A 498 -13.59 17.32 -2.14
N ASP A 499 -13.77 17.87 -3.34
CA ASP A 499 -14.85 17.49 -4.26
C ASP A 499 -14.38 16.46 -5.30
N LEU A 500 -15.27 16.03 -6.20
CA LEU A 500 -14.99 14.99 -7.19
C LEU A 500 -14.60 15.55 -8.56
N GLU A 501 -14.57 16.87 -8.70
CA GLU A 501 -14.02 17.52 -9.89
C GLU A 501 -12.50 17.46 -9.82
N ARG A 502 -11.86 17.34 -10.98
CA ARG A 502 -10.41 17.20 -11.06
C ARG A 502 -9.73 18.56 -11.15
N GLU A 503 -8.65 18.73 -10.39
CA GLU A 503 -7.79 19.90 -10.52
C GLU A 503 -6.80 19.74 -11.68
N LEU A 504 -6.23 20.87 -12.08
CA LEU A 504 -5.24 20.96 -13.15
C LEU A 504 -3.86 21.13 -12.55
N LEU A 505 -2.90 20.33 -12.99
CA LEU A 505 -1.49 20.39 -12.58
C LEU A 505 -0.62 20.82 -13.76
N ASP A 506 0.15 21.88 -13.56
CA ASP A 506 1.16 22.32 -14.54
C ASP A 506 2.35 22.96 -13.82
N ASN A 507 3.56 22.52 -14.15
CA ASN A 507 4.78 22.92 -13.47
C ASN A 507 4.70 22.62 -11.94
N ILE A 508 4.69 23.65 -11.10
CA ILE A 508 4.60 23.55 -9.63
C ILE A 508 3.26 24.10 -9.10
N TYR A 509 2.27 24.28 -9.96
CA TYR A 509 0.98 24.88 -9.63
C TYR A 509 -0.15 23.89 -9.78
N ILE A 510 -1.05 23.88 -8.80
CA ILE A 510 -2.37 23.24 -8.92
C ILE A 510 -3.41 24.35 -9.01
N THR A 511 -4.25 24.28 -10.05
CA THR A 511 -5.34 25.23 -10.28
C THR A 511 -6.69 24.52 -10.33
N LYS A 512 -7.71 25.14 -9.74
CA LYS A 512 -9.09 24.66 -9.76
C LYS A 512 -9.96 25.50 -10.69
N ALA A 513 -10.80 24.88 -11.48
CA ALA A 513 -11.83 25.59 -12.22
C ALA A 513 -13.01 25.92 -11.28
N THR A 514 -13.23 27.21 -11.04
CA THR A 514 -14.35 27.69 -10.18
C THR A 514 -15.59 28.04 -10.99
N ALA A 515 -15.41 28.25 -12.29
CA ALA A 515 -16.43 28.43 -13.31
C ALA A 515 -15.76 28.31 -14.68
N ALA A 516 -16.55 28.14 -15.74
CA ALA A 516 -16.05 28.27 -17.10
C ALA A 516 -15.29 29.61 -17.28
N ASN A 517 -14.07 29.55 -17.85
CA ASN A 517 -13.14 30.68 -17.99
C ASN A 517 -12.48 31.18 -16.69
N ASN A 518 -12.70 30.56 -15.53
CA ASN A 518 -12.12 30.99 -14.26
C ASN A 518 -11.37 29.85 -13.54
N TYR A 519 -10.04 29.88 -13.66
CA TYR A 519 -9.13 28.90 -13.08
C TYR A 519 -8.24 29.59 -12.04
N GLN A 520 -8.32 29.16 -10.79
CA GLN A 520 -7.62 29.77 -9.66
C GLN A 520 -6.52 28.84 -9.16
N THR A 521 -5.30 29.36 -8.97
CA THR A 521 -4.24 28.64 -8.24
C THR A 521 -4.66 28.43 -6.79
N ILE A 522 -4.75 27.17 -6.38
CA ILE A 522 -5.08 26.76 -5.01
C ILE A 522 -3.86 26.25 -4.25
N PHE A 523 -2.81 25.85 -4.96
CA PHE A 523 -1.57 25.37 -4.35
C PHE A 523 -0.35 25.66 -5.24
N THR A 524 0.77 25.95 -4.58
CA THR A 524 2.09 26.16 -5.20
C THR A 524 3.12 25.35 -4.41
N ALA A 525 3.89 24.50 -5.09
CA ALA A 525 4.95 23.69 -4.50
C ALA A 525 6.27 24.48 -4.35
N ASP A 526 6.31 25.42 -3.41
CA ASP A 526 7.49 26.26 -3.17
C ASP A 526 8.76 25.44 -2.83
N GLY A 527 9.90 25.80 -3.44
CA GLY A 527 11.19 25.12 -3.28
C GLY A 527 11.34 23.83 -4.08
N CYS A 528 10.38 23.54 -4.98
CA CYS A 528 10.42 22.43 -5.91
C CYS A 528 10.49 22.92 -7.37
N ALA A 529 10.78 21.99 -8.27
CA ALA A 529 10.78 22.26 -9.70
C ALA A 529 10.21 21.07 -10.48
N SER A 530 9.55 21.36 -11.59
CA SER A 530 9.11 20.33 -12.54
C SER A 530 10.28 19.77 -13.36
N ASN A 531 9.98 18.74 -14.13
CA ASN A 531 10.93 18.02 -14.98
C ASN A 531 10.66 18.25 -16.47
N ASN A 532 11.58 17.74 -17.31
CA ASN A 532 11.37 17.60 -18.76
C ASN A 532 11.20 18.93 -19.54
N GLY A 533 11.79 20.02 -19.04
CA GLY A 533 11.81 21.31 -19.72
C GLY A 533 10.41 21.90 -19.88
N THR A 534 10.01 22.18 -21.12
CA THR A 534 8.69 22.75 -21.43
C THR A 534 7.53 21.76 -21.26
N LYS A 535 7.81 20.46 -21.09
CA LYS A 535 6.79 19.49 -20.67
C LYS A 535 6.33 19.78 -19.25
N SER A 536 7.24 20.25 -18.38
CA SER A 536 6.93 20.77 -17.05
C SER A 536 6.06 19.83 -16.21
N VAL A 537 6.42 18.54 -16.21
CA VAL A 537 5.68 17.45 -15.56
C VAL A 537 6.22 17.19 -14.15
N PRO A 538 5.41 16.60 -13.25
CA PRO A 538 5.91 16.09 -11.97
C PRO A 538 6.88 14.91 -12.17
N CYS A 539 7.56 14.50 -11.10
CA CYS A 539 8.23 13.19 -11.08
C CYS A 539 7.17 12.07 -11.17
N LEU A 540 6.08 12.22 -10.42
CA LEU A 540 4.91 11.35 -10.39
C LEU A 540 3.73 12.10 -9.76
N THR A 541 2.51 11.80 -10.20
CA THR A 541 1.30 11.99 -9.38
C THR A 541 0.56 10.66 -9.24
N ALA A 542 0.17 10.29 -8.02
CA ALA A 542 -0.64 9.11 -7.74
C ALA A 542 -1.19 9.14 -6.29
N ASP A 543 -2.29 8.44 -6.01
CA ASP A 543 -2.70 8.02 -4.65
C ASP A 543 -1.71 6.96 -4.15
N ILE A 544 -0.58 7.41 -3.60
CA ILE A 544 0.47 6.50 -3.11
C ILE A 544 0.25 6.16 -1.65
N PHE A 545 -0.55 6.91 -0.89
CA PHE A 545 -1.02 6.62 0.46
C PHE A 545 -2.09 7.64 0.87
N GLY A 546 -2.75 7.44 2.01
CA GLY A 546 -3.85 8.29 2.45
C GLY A 546 -5.19 7.85 1.86
N ASP A 547 -6.11 8.78 1.68
CA ASP A 547 -7.39 8.49 1.04
C ASP A 547 -7.24 8.59 -0.48
N TRP A 548 -8.35 8.56 -1.22
CA TRP A 548 -8.37 8.42 -2.69
C TRP A 548 -7.69 9.55 -3.50
N ARG A 549 -7.22 10.61 -2.86
CA ARG A 549 -6.67 11.78 -3.56
C ARG A 549 -5.21 11.56 -3.88
N GLU A 550 -4.76 12.24 -4.93
CA GLU A 550 -3.45 12.00 -5.50
C GLU A 550 -2.38 12.84 -4.79
N GLU A 551 -1.26 12.22 -4.42
CA GLU A 551 -0.06 12.94 -4.03
C GLU A 551 0.64 13.56 -5.25
N LEU A 552 1.39 14.63 -4.99
CA LEU A 552 2.28 15.28 -5.96
C LEU A 552 3.74 15.05 -5.57
N VAL A 553 4.49 14.34 -6.41
CA VAL A 553 5.93 14.12 -6.24
C VAL A 553 6.72 15.02 -7.17
N LEU A 554 7.56 15.88 -6.59
CA LEU A 554 8.46 16.78 -7.31
C LEU A 554 9.88 16.69 -6.77
N ARG A 555 10.88 16.99 -7.59
CA ARG A 555 12.24 17.23 -7.08
C ARG A 555 12.33 18.60 -6.38
N THR A 556 13.19 18.71 -5.38
CA THR A 556 13.61 20.02 -4.87
C THR A 556 14.48 20.74 -5.91
N GLU A 557 14.51 22.07 -5.87
CA GLU A 557 15.29 22.89 -6.81
C GLU A 557 16.78 22.54 -6.81
N ASP A 558 17.31 22.13 -5.66
CA ASP A 558 18.70 21.72 -5.45
C ASP A 558 18.98 20.25 -5.81
N ASN A 559 17.97 19.50 -6.29
CA ASN A 559 18.08 18.09 -6.68
C ASN A 559 18.53 17.14 -5.56
N SER A 560 18.38 17.54 -4.28
CA SER A 560 18.80 16.73 -3.14
C SER A 560 17.70 15.82 -2.58
N ARG A 561 16.43 16.08 -2.92
CA ARG A 561 15.26 15.36 -2.39
C ARG A 561 14.19 15.18 -3.46
N LEU A 562 13.39 14.11 -3.30
CA LEU A 562 12.02 14.13 -3.78
C LEU A 562 11.14 14.66 -2.65
N ARG A 563 10.20 15.54 -2.99
CA ARG A 563 9.18 16.05 -2.07
C ARG A 563 7.83 15.52 -2.50
N ILE A 564 7.17 14.85 -1.57
CA ILE A 564 5.81 14.33 -1.72
C ILE A 564 4.88 15.26 -0.99
N PHE A 565 4.09 16.03 -1.73
CA PHE A 565 3.02 16.83 -1.16
C PHE A 565 1.75 15.99 -1.10
N CYS A 566 1.06 16.08 0.04
CA CYS A 566 -0.24 15.47 0.25
C CYS A 566 -1.26 16.59 0.46
N THR A 567 -2.50 16.33 0.08
CA THR A 567 -3.58 17.27 0.37
C THR A 567 -3.81 17.40 1.87
N ASN A 568 -4.17 18.61 2.29
CA ASN A 568 -4.59 18.93 3.66
C ASN A 568 -6.03 19.46 3.72
N THR A 569 -6.77 19.32 2.63
CA THR A 569 -8.19 19.67 2.51
C THR A 569 -9.01 18.50 3.04
N GLU A 570 -10.09 18.75 3.79
CA GLU A 570 -11.03 17.68 4.18
C GLU A 570 -11.96 17.35 3.00
N THR A 571 -12.22 16.06 2.79
CA THR A 571 -13.30 15.58 1.90
C THR A 571 -14.40 14.91 2.73
N SER A 572 -15.61 14.89 2.20
CA SER A 572 -16.71 14.06 2.74
C SER A 572 -16.84 12.71 2.02
N VAL A 573 -16.09 12.50 0.94
CA VAL A 573 -16.15 11.31 0.10
C VAL A 573 -15.30 10.19 0.70
N ARG A 574 -15.89 9.01 0.80
CA ARG A 574 -15.17 7.75 1.03
C ARG A 574 -15.12 7.00 -0.29
N MET A 575 -13.93 6.80 -0.83
CA MET A 575 -13.71 6.05 -2.06
C MET A 575 -12.55 5.08 -1.85
N THR A 576 -12.59 3.96 -2.57
CA THR A 576 -11.47 3.02 -2.61
C THR A 576 -10.22 3.75 -3.09
N THR A 577 -9.05 3.40 -2.57
CA THR A 577 -7.78 3.88 -3.16
C THR A 577 -7.78 3.69 -4.68
N LEU A 578 -7.35 4.71 -5.42
CA LEU A 578 -7.32 4.70 -6.89
C LEU A 578 -6.33 3.65 -7.41
N MET A 579 -5.35 3.25 -6.61
CA MET A 579 -4.41 2.19 -6.98
C MET A 579 -5.04 0.78 -6.99
N HIS A 580 -6.30 0.64 -6.54
CA HIS A 580 -7.11 -0.56 -6.75
C HIS A 580 -8.07 -0.45 -7.95
N ASP A 581 -8.05 0.65 -8.70
CA ASP A 581 -8.64 0.71 -10.03
C ASP A 581 -7.62 0.19 -11.05
N MET A 582 -7.98 -0.92 -11.72
CA MET A 582 -7.13 -1.62 -12.68
C MET A 582 -6.62 -0.70 -13.81
N GLN A 583 -7.41 0.26 -14.28
CA GLN A 583 -7.00 1.17 -15.34
C GLN A 583 -6.04 2.24 -14.82
N TYR A 584 -6.42 2.92 -13.76
CA TYR A 584 -5.66 3.97 -13.11
C TYR A 584 -4.27 3.46 -12.70
N ARG A 585 -4.19 2.30 -12.04
CA ARG A 585 -2.93 1.70 -11.58
C ARG A 585 -1.99 1.36 -12.74
N MET A 586 -2.53 0.85 -13.85
CA MET A 586 -1.73 0.48 -15.02
C MET A 586 -1.26 1.69 -15.81
N GLN A 587 -2.12 2.72 -15.97
CA GLN A 587 -1.70 4.00 -16.53
C GLN A 587 -0.66 4.70 -15.64
N ASN A 588 -0.77 4.58 -14.32
CA ASN A 588 0.20 5.11 -13.37
C ASN A 588 1.57 4.38 -13.44
N GLY A 589 1.56 3.05 -13.52
CA GLY A 589 2.78 2.22 -13.59
C GLY A 589 3.69 2.51 -14.78
N CYS A 590 3.18 3.21 -15.80
CA CYS A 590 3.95 3.71 -16.94
C CYS A 590 3.69 5.20 -17.23
N GLN A 591 3.29 5.98 -16.22
CA GLN A 591 3.01 7.43 -16.36
C GLN A 591 4.17 8.17 -17.04
N GLN A 592 5.40 7.72 -16.81
CA GLN A 592 6.63 8.30 -17.35
C GLN A 592 6.92 8.02 -18.83
N SER A 593 6.12 7.18 -19.50
CA SER A 593 6.42 6.71 -20.86
C SER A 593 6.52 7.87 -21.85
N SER A 594 7.73 8.16 -22.33
CA SER A 594 8.05 9.26 -23.26
C SER A 594 7.57 10.63 -22.79
N TYR A 595 6.44 11.12 -23.31
CA TYR A 595 5.82 12.37 -22.85
C TYR A 595 4.71 12.01 -21.87
N ASN A 596 5.04 12.15 -20.58
CA ASN A 596 4.20 11.74 -19.46
C ASN A 596 2.77 12.27 -19.63
N GLN A 597 1.78 11.46 -19.29
CA GLN A 597 0.35 11.83 -19.32
C GLN A 597 -0.29 11.52 -17.97
N PRO A 598 -1.32 12.28 -17.53
CA PRO A 598 -2.03 11.97 -16.29
C PRO A 598 -2.77 10.62 -16.39
N PRO A 599 -2.84 9.84 -15.30
CA PRO A 599 -3.64 8.62 -15.25
C PRO A 599 -5.13 8.96 -15.17
N HIS A 600 -6.00 8.06 -15.61
CA HIS A 600 -7.45 8.18 -15.50
C HIS A 600 -8.05 6.93 -14.88
N THR A 601 -9.11 7.12 -14.08
CA THR A 601 -9.93 6.03 -13.54
C THR A 601 -10.71 5.33 -14.65
N SER A 602 -11.07 4.06 -14.42
CA SER A 602 -11.96 3.33 -15.32
C SER A 602 -13.41 3.85 -15.32
N TYR A 603 -13.73 4.76 -14.40
CA TYR A 603 -15.06 5.33 -14.18
C TYR A 603 -15.04 6.85 -14.13
N TYR A 604 -16.19 7.44 -14.41
CA TYR A 604 -16.45 8.86 -14.23
C TYR A 604 -16.51 9.26 -12.74
N LEU A 605 -15.93 10.43 -12.43
CA LEU A 605 -16.04 11.10 -11.14
C LEU A 605 -16.59 12.52 -11.30
N GLY A 606 -17.62 12.83 -10.53
CA GLY A 606 -18.23 14.16 -10.47
C GLY A 606 -19.17 14.29 -9.28
N SER A 607 -19.27 15.49 -8.72
CA SER A 607 -20.02 15.75 -7.48
C SER A 607 -21.53 15.56 -7.64
N GLU A 608 -22.03 15.58 -8.87
CA GLU A 608 -23.41 15.27 -9.27
C GLU A 608 -23.69 13.77 -9.42
N ALA A 609 -22.66 12.94 -9.48
CA ALA A 609 -22.76 11.50 -9.66
C ALA A 609 -22.65 10.77 -8.32
N ALA A 610 -23.09 9.51 -8.30
CA ALA A 610 -22.80 8.64 -7.17
C ALA A 610 -21.31 8.26 -7.20
N VAL A 611 -20.71 8.11 -6.02
CA VAL A 611 -19.39 7.49 -5.89
C VAL A 611 -19.44 6.10 -6.54
N PRO A 612 -18.42 5.72 -7.33
CA PRO A 612 -18.36 4.42 -7.99
C PRO A 612 -18.48 3.27 -7.00
N GLY A 613 -18.96 2.12 -7.50
CA GLY A 613 -18.99 0.90 -6.71
C GLY A 613 -17.58 0.40 -6.38
N ARG A 614 -17.53 -0.66 -5.57
CA ARG A 614 -16.28 -1.24 -5.09
C ARG A 614 -15.60 -2.04 -6.20
N PRO A 615 -14.26 -1.96 -6.35
CA PRO A 615 -13.57 -2.75 -7.34
C PRO A 615 -13.65 -4.23 -7.05
N ASN A 616 -14.01 -4.98 -8.08
CA ASN A 616 -14.01 -6.43 -8.06
C ASN A 616 -12.64 -6.93 -8.51
N ILE A 617 -11.73 -7.13 -7.56
CA ILE A 617 -10.34 -7.52 -7.78
C ILE A 617 -9.94 -8.60 -6.76
N LYS A 618 -8.83 -9.28 -7.04
CA LYS A 618 -8.11 -10.12 -6.08
C LYS A 618 -6.85 -9.39 -5.63
N LEU A 619 -6.41 -9.62 -4.40
CA LEU A 619 -5.13 -9.09 -3.93
C LEU A 619 -4.07 -10.19 -3.98
N ASN A 620 -2.86 -9.86 -4.46
CA ASN A 620 -1.71 -10.76 -4.57
C ASN A 620 -1.20 -11.25 -3.21
N ASN A 621 -1.43 -10.47 -2.16
CA ASN A 621 -1.12 -10.81 -0.79
C ASN A 621 -2.34 -10.55 0.10
N THR A 622 -2.34 -11.16 1.28
CA THR A 622 -3.23 -10.77 2.37
C THR A 622 -2.40 -10.04 3.41
N PRO A 623 -2.98 -9.09 4.18
CA PRO A 623 -2.29 -8.58 5.36
C PRO A 623 -1.74 -9.79 6.12
N PRO A 624 -0.52 -9.76 6.69
CA PRO A 624 -0.15 -10.77 7.67
C PRO A 624 -1.20 -10.66 8.78
N GLU A 625 -2.18 -11.56 8.75
CA GLU A 625 -3.24 -11.61 9.74
C GLU A 625 -2.52 -11.65 11.08
N PRO A 626 -2.75 -10.67 11.97
CA PRO A 626 -2.03 -10.62 13.21
C PRO A 626 -2.27 -11.96 13.91
N VAL A 627 -1.20 -12.75 14.10
CA VAL A 627 -1.39 -14.11 14.57
C VAL A 627 -1.82 -14.02 16.02
N ASN A 628 -3.04 -14.47 16.30
CA ASN A 628 -3.64 -14.34 17.61
C ASN A 628 -3.57 -15.67 18.36
N GLY A 629 -2.86 -15.65 19.48
CA GLY A 629 -2.77 -16.71 20.46
C GLY A 629 -3.71 -16.50 21.63
N ASN A 630 -3.45 -17.19 22.74
CA ASN A 630 -4.21 -17.09 23.98
C ASN A 630 -3.85 -15.83 24.77
N LEU A 631 -2.57 -15.51 24.89
CA LEU A 631 -2.02 -14.35 25.62
C LEU A 631 -1.32 -13.35 24.69
N VAL A 632 -0.79 -13.84 23.57
CA VAL A 632 -0.22 -13.02 22.50
C VAL A 632 -1.34 -12.60 21.54
N LYS A 633 -1.63 -11.31 21.44
CA LYS A 633 -2.53 -10.74 20.41
C LYS A 633 -1.75 -9.87 19.46
N ASN A 634 -2.26 -9.68 18.25
CA ASN A 634 -1.63 -8.83 17.26
C ASN A 634 -0.16 -9.15 17.01
N PHE A 635 0.22 -10.43 16.95
CA PHE A 635 1.61 -10.81 16.70
C PHE A 635 2.00 -10.45 15.27
N LEU A 636 2.99 -9.58 15.14
CA LEU A 636 3.51 -9.08 13.87
C LEU A 636 5.02 -9.30 13.82
N VAL A 637 5.49 -9.98 12.78
CA VAL A 637 6.90 -10.16 12.50
C VAL A 637 7.38 -8.98 11.66
N LYS A 638 8.41 -8.27 12.14
CA LYS A 638 9.00 -7.10 11.46
C LYS A 638 10.19 -7.47 10.57
N ASP A 639 10.81 -8.61 10.84
CA ASP A 639 11.90 -9.14 10.02
C ASP A 639 11.34 -9.86 8.78
N SER A 640 10.96 -9.08 7.77
CA SER A 640 10.35 -9.59 6.52
C SER A 640 11.24 -10.63 5.83
N ALA A 641 12.56 -10.44 5.85
CA ALA A 641 13.53 -11.34 5.22
C ALA A 641 13.53 -12.77 5.80
N ASN A 642 13.09 -12.96 7.04
CA ASN A 642 13.06 -14.28 7.69
C ASN A 642 11.68 -14.61 8.28
N ALA A 643 10.62 -13.94 7.83
CA ALA A 643 9.29 -14.03 8.42
C ALA A 643 8.73 -15.48 8.48
N ASP A 644 9.01 -16.29 7.46
CA ASP A 644 8.56 -17.70 7.36
C ASP A 644 9.04 -18.59 8.54
N GLY A 645 10.16 -18.21 9.17
CA GLY A 645 10.71 -18.92 10.32
C GLY A 645 10.07 -18.55 11.66
N TRP A 646 9.22 -17.52 11.69
CA TRP A 646 8.52 -17.08 12.90
C TRP A 646 7.14 -17.71 13.01
N LYS A 647 6.81 -18.26 14.19
CA LYS A 647 5.50 -18.90 14.43
C LYS A 647 5.04 -18.66 15.85
N LEU A 648 3.78 -18.24 16.01
CA LEU A 648 3.10 -18.27 17.31
C LEU A 648 2.50 -19.66 17.53
N MET A 649 2.99 -20.35 18.56
CA MET A 649 2.63 -21.72 18.88
C MET A 649 1.90 -21.75 20.23
N SER A 650 0.90 -22.62 20.36
CA SER A 650 0.15 -22.78 21.61
C SER A 650 0.99 -23.30 22.78
N SER A 651 2.11 -23.99 22.49
CA SER A 651 2.97 -24.62 23.49
C SER A 651 4.31 -25.07 22.90
N ASN A 652 5.32 -25.23 23.76
CA ASN A 652 6.55 -26.00 23.46
C ASN A 652 6.98 -26.85 24.67
N THR A 653 7.80 -27.89 24.45
CA THR A 653 8.25 -28.84 25.47
C THR A 653 9.69 -29.30 25.20
N THR A 654 10.28 -30.06 26.13
CA THR A 654 11.49 -30.84 25.83
C THR A 654 11.24 -31.72 24.59
N GLY A 655 12.19 -31.72 23.66
CA GLY A 655 12.11 -32.37 22.34
C GLY A 655 11.48 -31.52 21.24
N GLY A 656 10.89 -30.36 21.56
CA GLY A 656 10.28 -29.47 20.57
C GLY A 656 11.28 -28.56 19.87
N LEU A 657 10.90 -28.06 18.69
CA LEU A 657 11.73 -27.19 17.85
C LEU A 657 11.98 -25.83 18.51
N ILE A 658 13.16 -25.28 18.26
CA ILE A 658 13.60 -23.97 18.77
C ILE A 658 13.43 -22.86 17.72
N TYR A 659 13.64 -23.18 16.43
CA TYR A 659 13.58 -22.19 15.35
C TYR A 659 12.76 -22.72 14.18
N GLY A 660 12.10 -21.83 13.43
CA GLY A 660 11.33 -22.24 12.25
C GLY A 660 12.18 -22.52 11.01
N ASP A 661 13.43 -22.05 11.00
CA ASP A 661 14.38 -22.18 9.88
C ASP A 661 15.56 -23.12 10.20
N ARG A 662 15.51 -23.87 11.30
CA ARG A 662 16.51 -24.89 11.70
C ARG A 662 15.82 -26.10 12.33
N ASP A 663 16.50 -27.22 12.36
CA ASP A 663 16.04 -28.48 12.94
C ASP A 663 16.49 -28.68 14.41
N PHE A 664 16.92 -27.61 15.08
CA PHE A 664 17.36 -27.67 16.48
C PHE A 664 16.17 -27.83 17.43
N THR A 665 16.34 -28.70 18.44
CA THR A 665 15.31 -29.00 19.45
C THR A 665 15.82 -28.78 20.86
N TYR A 666 14.92 -28.56 21.82
CA TYR A 666 15.29 -28.50 23.23
C TYR A 666 15.62 -29.88 23.78
N THR A 667 16.86 -30.12 24.19
CA THR A 667 17.26 -31.32 24.95
C THR A 667 16.89 -31.22 26.44
N SER A 668 16.76 -29.98 26.94
CA SER A 668 16.15 -29.69 28.25
C SER A 668 15.43 -28.34 28.21
N LEU A 669 14.30 -28.22 28.92
CA LEU A 669 13.55 -26.98 29.08
C LEU A 669 12.97 -26.92 30.50
N ALA A 670 13.21 -25.80 31.21
CA ALA A 670 12.70 -25.58 32.56
C ALA A 670 11.19 -25.84 32.64
N SER A 671 10.75 -26.57 33.67
CA SER A 671 9.34 -27.01 33.82
C SER A 671 8.34 -25.87 33.81
N ASP A 672 8.73 -24.69 34.29
CA ASP A 672 7.88 -23.50 34.34
C ASP A 672 7.56 -22.90 32.97
N LEU A 673 8.33 -23.25 31.94
CA LEU A 673 8.17 -22.80 30.55
C LEU A 673 7.56 -23.89 29.65
N GLN A 674 7.46 -25.13 30.14
CA GLN A 674 6.83 -26.20 29.37
C GLN A 674 5.33 -25.95 29.25
N ASN A 675 4.80 -26.14 28.06
CA ASN A 675 3.40 -25.90 27.71
C ASN A 675 2.94 -24.44 27.82
N CYS A 676 3.87 -23.49 27.98
CA CYS A 676 3.57 -22.07 27.80
C CYS A 676 3.42 -21.74 26.32
N GLU A 677 2.55 -20.79 26.01
CA GLU A 677 2.47 -20.22 24.66
C GLU A 677 3.83 -19.65 24.26
N TYR A 678 4.22 -19.91 23.02
CA TYR A 678 5.60 -19.89 22.59
C TYR A 678 5.70 -19.20 21.23
N ILE A 679 6.60 -18.23 21.12
CA ILE A 679 6.97 -17.61 19.85
C ILE A 679 8.25 -18.29 19.38
N MET A 680 8.09 -19.14 18.38
CA MET A 680 9.17 -19.70 17.60
C MET A 680 9.75 -18.58 16.72
N THR A 681 11.06 -18.41 16.73
CA THR A 681 11.75 -17.36 15.95
C THR A 681 12.51 -17.98 14.79
N ALA A 682 12.91 -17.18 13.81
CA ALA A 682 13.93 -17.61 12.86
C ALA A 682 15.33 -17.42 13.48
N CYS A 683 16.19 -18.43 13.37
CA CYS A 683 17.58 -18.36 13.77
C CYS A 683 18.34 -17.31 12.94
N ASN A 684 18.01 -17.17 11.65
CA ASN A 684 18.62 -16.18 10.75
C ASN A 684 18.25 -14.73 11.07
N SER A 685 17.17 -14.46 11.82
CA SER A 685 16.86 -13.11 12.29
C SER A 685 17.94 -12.51 13.18
N LYS A 686 18.90 -13.32 13.65
CA LYS A 686 20.13 -12.84 14.28
C LYS A 686 20.97 -11.93 13.38
N ASN A 687 20.73 -11.93 12.06
CA ASN A 687 21.44 -11.11 11.08
C ASN A 687 20.73 -9.77 10.81
N THR A 688 19.62 -9.48 11.47
CA THR A 688 18.82 -8.27 11.24
C THR A 688 19.16 -7.22 12.32
N ASP A 689 19.46 -5.97 11.93
CA ASP A 689 19.82 -4.86 12.83
C ASP A 689 18.61 -3.96 13.18
N ALA A 690 17.46 -4.57 13.43
CA ALA A 690 16.21 -3.86 13.72
C ALA A 690 15.33 -4.66 14.68
N ASP A 691 14.21 -4.08 15.11
CA ASP A 691 13.18 -4.83 15.84
C ASP A 691 12.71 -6.01 14.98
N LEU A 692 12.63 -7.19 15.58
CA LEU A 692 12.34 -8.44 14.88
C LEU A 692 10.85 -8.77 14.86
N ALA A 693 10.12 -8.46 15.92
CA ALA A 693 8.68 -8.68 16.02
C ALA A 693 8.03 -7.82 17.13
N GLU A 694 6.71 -7.75 17.14
CA GLU A 694 5.92 -7.15 18.22
C GLU A 694 4.58 -7.86 18.44
N PHE A 695 3.99 -7.66 19.62
CA PHE A 695 2.65 -8.13 19.95
C PHE A 695 2.01 -7.30 21.07
N THR A 696 0.73 -7.53 21.31
CA THR A 696 -0.07 -6.96 22.40
C THR A 696 -0.40 -8.05 23.43
N ALA A 697 -0.30 -7.71 24.71
CA ALA A 697 -0.71 -8.59 25.81
C ALA A 697 -2.24 -8.70 25.89
N ASP A 698 -2.81 -9.91 25.84
CA ASP A 698 -4.26 -10.11 26.07
C ASP A 698 -4.64 -9.88 27.54
N LYS A 699 -3.73 -10.26 28.44
CA LYS A 699 -3.90 -10.23 29.89
C LYS A 699 -2.60 -9.80 30.55
N ASP A 700 -2.66 -9.55 31.86
CA ASP A 700 -1.46 -9.46 32.67
C ASP A 700 -0.64 -10.74 32.49
N MET A 701 0.60 -10.62 32.03
CA MET A 701 1.44 -11.75 31.64
C MET A 701 2.91 -11.53 31.98
N GLU A 702 3.62 -12.64 32.06
CA GLU A 702 5.07 -12.72 32.16
C GLU A 702 5.63 -13.15 30.80
N VAL A 703 6.56 -12.36 30.27
CA VAL A 703 7.27 -12.65 29.01
C VAL A 703 8.68 -13.09 29.37
N TYR A 704 9.07 -14.27 28.88
CA TYR A 704 10.39 -14.88 29.08
C TYR A 704 11.13 -14.96 27.74
N VAL A 705 12.30 -14.33 27.65
CA VAL A 705 13.17 -14.38 26.48
C VAL A 705 14.35 -15.30 26.77
N MET A 706 14.48 -16.39 26.02
CA MET A 706 15.57 -17.37 26.15
C MET A 706 16.79 -16.90 25.39
N VAL A 707 17.78 -16.37 26.11
CA VAL A 707 19.00 -15.78 25.57
C VAL A 707 20.12 -16.81 25.55
N ASP A 708 20.88 -16.89 24.45
CA ASP A 708 22.07 -17.74 24.32
C ASP A 708 23.12 -17.37 25.37
N ASP A 709 23.59 -18.32 26.17
CA ASP A 709 24.54 -18.07 27.26
C ASP A 709 25.90 -17.52 26.78
N ARG A 710 26.22 -17.65 25.49
CA ARG A 710 27.40 -17.03 24.88
C ARG A 710 27.28 -15.51 24.82
N GLU A 711 26.08 -14.97 24.55
CA GLU A 711 25.83 -13.52 24.60
C GLU A 711 26.02 -13.00 26.02
N ILE A 712 25.52 -13.75 27.01
CA ILE A 712 25.63 -13.42 28.43
C ILE A 712 27.10 -13.44 28.88
N SER A 713 27.84 -14.48 28.51
CA SER A 713 29.25 -14.65 28.87
C SER A 713 30.15 -13.59 28.24
N ALA A 714 29.79 -13.11 27.05
CA ALA A 714 30.48 -12.02 26.36
C ALA A 714 30.08 -10.62 26.85
N GLY A 715 29.08 -10.51 27.74
CA GLY A 715 28.52 -9.21 28.14
C GLY A 715 27.77 -8.49 27.01
N MET A 716 27.31 -9.23 26.00
CA MET A 716 26.64 -8.74 24.80
C MET A 716 25.12 -8.94 24.86
N ILE A 717 24.52 -8.83 26.06
CA ILE A 717 23.07 -8.96 26.22
C ILE A 717 22.39 -7.80 25.46
N PRO A 718 21.39 -8.08 24.60
CA PRO A 718 20.71 -7.06 23.82
C PRO A 718 20.15 -5.92 24.70
N TYR A 719 20.39 -4.68 24.29
CA TYR A 719 20.03 -3.49 25.09
C TYR A 719 18.52 -3.40 25.42
N TRP A 720 17.66 -3.87 24.52
CA TRP A 720 16.21 -3.87 24.71
C TRP A 720 15.76 -4.80 25.87
N LEU A 721 16.63 -5.72 26.32
CA LEU A 721 16.42 -6.55 27.50
C LEU A 721 16.84 -5.88 28.82
N SER A 722 17.31 -4.62 28.80
CA SER A 722 17.71 -3.89 30.02
C SER A 722 16.59 -3.76 31.07
N GLY A 723 15.33 -3.77 30.63
CA GLY A 723 14.16 -3.79 31.51
C GLY A 723 13.70 -5.19 31.95
N TYR A 724 14.39 -6.25 31.53
CA TYR A 724 14.09 -7.64 31.90
C TYR A 724 15.02 -8.12 33.02
N THR A 725 14.49 -8.96 33.90
CA THR A 725 15.22 -9.56 35.02
C THR A 725 15.73 -10.95 34.63
N ARG A 726 17.04 -11.19 34.76
CA ARG A 726 17.62 -12.53 34.58
C ARG A 726 17.04 -13.49 35.63
N THR A 727 16.64 -14.69 35.20
CA THR A 727 16.06 -15.73 36.07
C THR A 727 17.00 -16.92 36.26
N SER A 728 16.59 -17.90 37.08
CA SER A 728 17.27 -19.20 37.20
C SER A 728 16.74 -20.25 36.20
N LEU A 729 15.81 -19.89 35.31
CA LEU A 729 15.24 -20.81 34.34
C LEU A 729 16.19 -20.94 33.13
N THR A 730 16.48 -22.19 32.75
CA THR A 730 17.42 -22.52 31.69
C THR A 730 16.85 -23.52 30.70
N ALA A 731 17.51 -23.62 29.54
CA ALA A 731 17.26 -24.66 28.55
C ALA A 731 18.57 -25.10 27.88
N SER A 732 18.56 -26.24 27.22
CA SER A 732 19.66 -26.75 26.38
C SER A 732 19.10 -27.25 25.06
N SER A 733 19.90 -27.14 24.00
CA SER A 733 19.52 -27.53 22.64
C SER A 733 20.28 -28.76 22.14
N SER A 734 19.82 -29.33 21.03
CA SER A 734 20.45 -30.45 20.32
C SER A 734 21.72 -30.06 19.56
N ASN A 735 22.04 -28.77 19.47
CA ASN A 735 23.27 -28.23 18.88
C ASN A 735 24.20 -27.62 19.95
N ASP A 736 24.14 -28.14 21.18
CA ASP A 736 25.01 -27.81 22.30
C ASP A 736 24.99 -26.33 22.75
N VAL A 737 23.92 -25.59 22.43
CA VAL A 737 23.67 -24.24 22.96
C VAL A 737 22.85 -24.32 24.25
N THR A 738 23.27 -23.58 25.27
CA THR A 738 22.52 -23.38 26.51
C THR A 738 21.93 -21.97 26.57
N TYR A 739 20.79 -21.84 27.23
CA TYR A 739 20.02 -20.61 27.30
C TYR A 739 19.68 -20.25 28.74
N THR A 740 19.64 -18.95 29.05
CA THR A 740 19.09 -18.40 30.29
C THR A 740 17.90 -17.50 29.99
N ALA A 741 16.80 -17.66 30.73
CA ALA A 741 15.60 -16.85 30.55
C ALA A 741 15.69 -15.47 31.23
N TYR A 742 15.31 -14.42 30.51
CA TYR A 742 15.09 -13.06 30.99
C TYR A 742 13.59 -12.76 31.05
N LYS A 743 13.08 -12.29 32.19
CA LYS A 743 11.65 -12.09 32.46
C LYS A 743 11.28 -10.61 32.57
N LYS A 744 10.16 -10.20 31.98
CA LYS A 744 9.47 -8.94 32.27
C LYS A 744 7.96 -9.16 32.37
N GLU A 745 7.30 -8.34 33.18
CA GLU A 745 5.85 -8.36 33.35
C GLU A 745 5.20 -7.25 32.51
N PHE A 746 4.05 -7.57 31.92
CA PHE A 746 3.25 -6.67 31.10
C PHE A 746 1.80 -6.76 31.56
N ASN A 747 1.08 -5.64 31.53
CA ASN A 747 -0.37 -5.59 31.81
C ASN A 747 -1.16 -5.90 30.53
N ALA A 748 -2.43 -6.28 30.69
CA ALA A 748 -3.34 -6.40 29.56
C ALA A 748 -3.36 -5.11 28.70
N GLY A 749 -3.21 -5.26 27.38
CA GLY A 749 -3.14 -4.16 26.41
C GLY A 749 -1.74 -3.57 26.19
N ASP A 750 -0.74 -3.94 27.00
CA ASP A 750 0.63 -3.46 26.79
C ASP A 750 1.22 -4.02 25.49
N LYS A 751 1.96 -3.16 24.77
CA LYS A 751 2.75 -3.56 23.60
C LYS A 751 4.10 -4.13 24.03
N VAL A 752 4.45 -5.30 23.49
CA VAL A 752 5.72 -5.98 23.66
C VAL A 752 6.50 -5.92 22.35
N VAL A 753 7.72 -5.40 22.40
CA VAL A 753 8.65 -5.35 21.25
C VAL A 753 9.78 -6.35 21.49
N LEU A 754 10.09 -7.13 20.46
CA LEU A 754 11.16 -8.12 20.42
C LEU A 754 12.27 -7.58 19.51
N GLY A 755 13.36 -7.07 20.12
CA GLY A 755 14.45 -6.37 19.42
C GLY A 755 15.51 -7.30 18.81
N THR A 756 16.41 -6.77 17.99
CA THR A 756 17.59 -7.51 17.47
C THR A 756 18.48 -8.07 18.60
N ASN A 757 19.26 -9.11 18.29
CA ASN A 757 20.38 -9.55 19.12
C ASN A 757 21.75 -8.97 18.68
N GLY A 758 21.76 -8.02 17.74
CA GLY A 758 22.93 -7.22 17.38
C GLY A 758 23.86 -7.86 16.34
N MET A 759 23.34 -8.62 15.37
CA MET A 759 24.12 -9.15 14.23
C MET A 759 25.31 -10.04 14.61
N THR A 760 25.19 -10.83 15.68
CA THR A 760 26.32 -11.61 16.19
C THR A 760 26.41 -12.99 15.52
N GLY A 761 27.42 -13.20 14.68
CA GLY A 761 27.53 -14.42 13.85
C GLY A 761 27.82 -15.73 14.61
N TYR A 762 28.40 -15.67 15.81
CA TYR A 762 28.78 -16.86 16.60
C TYR A 762 27.72 -17.35 17.58
N VAL A 763 26.57 -16.67 17.66
CA VAL A 763 25.43 -17.02 18.53
C VAL A 763 24.23 -17.45 17.69
N VAL A 764 23.17 -17.92 18.35
CA VAL A 764 21.85 -18.15 17.74
C VAL A 764 20.86 -17.09 18.21
N ASN A 765 19.74 -16.93 17.50
CA ASN A 765 18.70 -16.01 17.94
C ASN A 765 18.01 -16.48 19.24
N TYR A 766 17.27 -15.60 19.92
CA TYR A 766 16.48 -15.96 21.10
C TYR A 766 15.13 -16.58 20.73
N THR A 767 14.42 -17.10 21.74
CA THR A 767 13.02 -17.52 21.63
C THR A 767 12.20 -16.95 22.78
N VAL A 768 10.86 -16.91 22.66
CA VAL A 768 10.00 -16.25 23.66
C VAL A 768 8.91 -17.18 24.16
N PHE A 769 8.71 -17.21 25.47
CA PHE A 769 7.60 -17.89 26.14
C PHE A 769 6.75 -16.85 26.87
N VAL A 770 5.44 -17.01 26.82
CA VAL A 770 4.51 -16.16 27.57
C VAL A 770 3.63 -16.97 28.49
N LYS A 771 3.33 -16.39 29.66
CA LYS A 771 2.53 -17.03 30.71
C LYS A 771 1.63 -16.00 31.36
N GLU A 772 0.38 -16.37 31.62
CA GLU A 772 -0.53 -15.50 32.37
C GLU A 772 0.06 -15.25 33.76
N LYS A 773 0.13 -13.97 34.16
CA LYS A 773 0.69 -13.60 35.45
C LYS A 773 -0.17 -14.23 36.53
N SER A 774 0.49 -15.00 37.39
CA SER A 774 -0.16 -15.60 38.54
C SER A 774 -0.64 -14.46 39.46
N GLN A 775 -1.94 -14.21 39.50
CA GLN A 775 -2.52 -13.34 40.54
C GLN A 775 -2.08 -13.91 41.90
N PRO A 776 -1.68 -13.07 42.88
CA PRO A 776 -1.28 -13.57 44.18
C PRO A 776 -2.41 -14.44 44.73
N ASN A 777 -2.14 -15.75 44.85
CA ASN A 777 -3.00 -16.65 45.59
C ASN A 777 -3.14 -16.05 46.98
N CYS A 778 -4.31 -15.49 47.31
CA CYS A 778 -4.71 -15.41 48.70
C CYS A 778 -5.12 -16.83 49.08
N PRO A 779 -4.34 -17.57 49.88
CA PRO A 779 -4.91 -18.77 50.50
C PRO A 779 -5.99 -18.23 51.44
N PRO A 780 -7.27 -18.62 51.31
CA PRO A 780 -8.19 -18.30 52.38
C PRO A 780 -7.68 -19.01 53.65
N PRO A 781 -7.54 -18.30 54.78
CA PRO A 781 -7.20 -18.96 56.03
C PRO A 781 -8.27 -20.01 56.33
N SER A 782 -7.86 -21.09 57.01
CA SER A 782 -8.77 -22.11 57.56
C SER A 782 -10.00 -21.44 58.19
N MET A 783 -11.16 -21.63 57.58
CA MET A 783 -12.41 -21.01 58.01
C MET A 783 -12.93 -21.75 59.24
N ASN A 784 -13.04 -21.07 60.39
CA ASN A 784 -13.66 -21.70 61.56
C ASN A 784 -15.18 -21.76 61.38
N ILE A 785 -15.73 -22.98 61.38
CA ILE A 785 -17.17 -23.22 61.25
C ILE A 785 -17.76 -23.48 62.64
N ARG A 786 -18.68 -22.61 63.05
CA ARG A 786 -19.48 -22.74 64.27
C ARG A 786 -20.86 -23.30 63.93
N VAL A 787 -21.35 -24.21 64.75
CA VAL A 787 -22.62 -24.92 64.52
C VAL A 787 -23.57 -24.72 65.69
N ASN A 788 -24.75 -24.16 65.42
CA ASN A 788 -25.83 -24.01 66.38
C ASN A 788 -26.99 -24.94 66.02
N TYR A 789 -27.65 -25.51 67.04
CA TYR A 789 -28.76 -26.45 66.86
C TYR A 789 -30.07 -25.85 67.34
N ASN A 790 -31.13 -26.03 66.56
CA ASN A 790 -32.49 -25.74 66.98
C ASN A 790 -33.27 -27.06 67.08
N THR A 791 -33.47 -27.55 68.31
CA THR A 791 -34.16 -28.81 68.60
C THR A 791 -35.66 -28.74 68.39
N GLN A 792 -36.28 -27.55 68.44
CA GLN A 792 -37.72 -27.37 68.21
C GLN A 792 -38.09 -27.59 66.73
N TYR A 793 -37.21 -27.19 65.80
CA TYR A 793 -37.46 -27.28 64.36
C TYR A 793 -36.54 -28.26 63.62
N HIS A 794 -35.70 -28.99 64.36
CA HIS A 794 -34.64 -29.87 63.83
C HIS A 794 -33.82 -29.19 62.72
N GLN A 795 -33.32 -27.99 63.01
CA GLN A 795 -32.49 -27.20 62.10
C GLN A 795 -31.07 -27.03 62.64
N ILE A 796 -30.13 -26.87 61.70
CA ILE A 796 -28.73 -26.58 61.99
C ILE A 796 -28.39 -25.24 61.36
N GLN A 797 -27.84 -24.33 62.14
CA GLN A 797 -27.24 -23.09 61.64
C GLN A 797 -25.72 -23.22 61.63
N PHE A 798 -25.15 -22.97 60.47
CA PHE A 798 -23.72 -22.80 60.27
C PHE A 798 -23.39 -21.32 60.27
N VAL A 799 -22.35 -20.93 60.98
CA VAL A 799 -21.78 -19.58 60.97
C VAL A 799 -20.27 -19.71 60.81
N TRP A 800 -19.68 -18.94 59.91
CA TRP A 800 -18.25 -19.01 59.65
C TRP A 800 -17.57 -17.63 59.65
N ASP A 801 -16.25 -17.64 59.70
CA ASP A 801 -15.45 -16.42 59.56
C ASP A 801 -15.49 -15.91 58.11
N LYS A 802 -15.65 -14.60 57.92
CA LYS A 802 -15.66 -14.01 56.57
C LYS A 802 -14.28 -14.19 55.92
N VAL A 803 -14.29 -14.68 54.69
CA VAL A 803 -13.12 -14.77 53.81
C VAL A 803 -12.99 -13.47 53.04
N SER A 804 -11.82 -12.84 53.14
CA SER A 804 -11.52 -11.59 52.43
C SER A 804 -11.65 -11.79 50.92
N GLY A 805 -12.32 -10.85 50.23
CA GLY A 805 -12.53 -10.92 48.77
C GLY A 805 -13.55 -11.97 48.31
N ALA A 806 -14.19 -12.70 49.23
CA ALA A 806 -15.21 -13.66 48.84
C ALA A 806 -16.50 -12.96 48.41
N ASP A 807 -16.97 -13.25 47.19
CA ASP A 807 -18.22 -12.71 46.66
C ASP A 807 -19.41 -13.65 46.89
N ARG A 808 -19.15 -14.96 47.06
CA ARG A 808 -20.15 -15.98 47.42
C ARG A 808 -19.58 -17.09 48.30
N TYR A 809 -20.48 -17.84 48.93
CA TYR A 809 -20.23 -19.10 49.63
C TYR A 809 -21.16 -20.21 49.15
N GLY A 810 -20.69 -21.44 49.26
CA GLY A 810 -21.45 -22.64 48.91
C GLY A 810 -21.37 -23.70 50.01
N ILE A 811 -22.45 -24.46 50.17
CA ILE A 811 -22.58 -25.56 51.13
C ILE A 811 -22.66 -26.86 50.36
N ALA A 812 -21.83 -27.83 50.71
CA ALA A 812 -21.89 -29.19 50.19
C ALA A 812 -22.02 -30.21 51.32
N VAL A 813 -22.78 -31.28 51.08
CA VAL A 813 -23.01 -32.36 52.04
C VAL A 813 -22.53 -33.68 51.44
N TYR A 814 -21.84 -34.51 52.23
CA TYR A 814 -21.39 -35.82 51.79
C TYR A 814 -22.51 -36.86 51.92
N LEU A 815 -22.98 -37.39 50.79
CA LEU A 815 -24.10 -38.32 50.70
C LEU A 815 -23.76 -39.44 49.72
N ALA A 816 -23.97 -40.70 50.13
CA ALA A 816 -23.76 -41.88 49.29
C ALA A 816 -22.38 -41.90 48.58
N GLY A 817 -21.31 -41.67 49.35
CA GLY A 817 -19.93 -41.75 48.85
C GLY A 817 -19.42 -40.51 48.08
N LYS A 818 -20.24 -39.46 47.91
CA LYS A 818 -19.85 -38.24 47.17
C LYS A 818 -20.34 -36.95 47.80
N TRP A 819 -19.62 -35.85 47.56
CA TRP A 819 -20.04 -34.51 47.93
C TRP A 819 -21.14 -34.01 46.98
N ARG A 820 -22.20 -33.41 47.54
CA ARG A 820 -23.31 -32.81 46.80
C ARG A 820 -23.55 -31.39 47.26
N VAL A 821 -23.43 -30.43 46.36
CA VAL A 821 -23.72 -29.01 46.61
C VAL A 821 -25.21 -28.84 46.90
N GLN A 822 -25.53 -28.20 48.02
CA GLN A 822 -26.89 -27.85 48.43
C GLN A 822 -27.25 -26.42 48.03
N THR A 823 -26.27 -25.52 48.07
CA THR A 823 -26.41 -24.14 47.62
C THR A 823 -25.03 -23.54 47.31
N SER A 824 -24.98 -22.54 46.42
CA SER A 824 -23.76 -21.84 45.98
C SER A 824 -23.99 -20.32 45.83
N SER A 825 -25.08 -19.82 46.40
CA SER A 825 -25.54 -18.44 46.22
C SER A 825 -25.50 -17.62 47.51
N ILE A 826 -24.82 -18.09 48.56
CA ILE A 826 -24.81 -17.42 49.85
C ILE A 826 -23.86 -16.21 49.78
N THR A 827 -24.34 -15.02 50.14
CA THR A 827 -23.53 -13.79 50.17
C THR A 827 -23.18 -13.34 51.58
N THR A 828 -23.69 -14.03 52.60
CA THR A 828 -23.41 -13.80 54.02
C THR A 828 -22.52 -14.90 54.58
N ASN A 829 -22.12 -14.79 55.85
CA ASN A 829 -21.29 -15.78 56.53
C ASN A 829 -22.09 -16.74 57.45
N SER A 830 -23.34 -17.00 57.09
CA SER A 830 -24.20 -17.96 57.80
C SER A 830 -25.20 -18.64 56.87
N TYR A 831 -25.56 -19.88 57.19
CA TYR A 831 -26.57 -20.66 56.52
C TYR A 831 -27.39 -21.47 57.52
N VAL A 832 -28.71 -21.51 57.35
CA VAL A 832 -29.62 -22.36 58.14
C VAL A 832 -30.19 -23.43 57.23
N THR A 833 -30.13 -24.69 57.65
CA THR A 833 -30.70 -25.82 56.89
C THR A 833 -32.23 -25.70 56.77
N PRO A 834 -32.87 -26.42 55.82
CA PRO A 834 -34.33 -26.60 55.83
C PRO A 834 -34.86 -27.12 57.17
N LYS A 835 -36.13 -26.82 57.48
CA LYS A 835 -36.83 -27.31 58.67
C LYS A 835 -37.05 -28.83 58.61
N ASN A 836 -37.21 -29.45 59.79
CA ASN A 836 -37.61 -30.84 59.96
C ASN A 836 -36.60 -31.85 59.37
N LEU A 837 -35.30 -31.62 59.56
CA LEU A 837 -34.33 -32.68 59.30
C LEU A 837 -34.59 -33.88 60.22
N THR A 838 -34.33 -35.09 59.75
CA THR A 838 -34.54 -36.32 60.54
C THR A 838 -33.60 -36.35 61.76
N PRO A 839 -34.12 -36.37 63.01
CA PRO A 839 -33.31 -36.44 64.22
C PRO A 839 -32.39 -37.67 64.24
N GLY A 840 -31.19 -37.51 64.79
CA GLY A 840 -30.20 -38.59 64.90
C GLY A 840 -29.38 -38.85 63.62
N MET A 841 -29.72 -38.24 62.49
CA MET A 841 -28.92 -38.35 61.27
C MET A 841 -27.66 -37.49 61.34
N THR A 842 -26.52 -38.07 60.94
CA THR A 842 -25.20 -37.41 60.93
C THR A 842 -24.76 -37.10 59.51
N TYR A 843 -24.29 -35.88 59.28
CA TYR A 843 -23.83 -35.39 57.98
C TYR A 843 -22.42 -34.80 58.06
N LYS A 844 -21.62 -35.00 57.02
CA LYS A 844 -20.40 -34.22 56.77
C LYS A 844 -20.75 -33.03 55.88
N VAL A 845 -20.39 -31.83 56.30
CA VAL A 845 -20.75 -30.58 55.61
C VAL A 845 -19.50 -29.75 55.35
N ALA A 846 -19.29 -29.36 54.10
CA ALA A 846 -18.20 -28.51 53.64
C ALA A 846 -18.74 -27.14 53.23
N ILE A 847 -17.99 -26.07 53.52
CA ILE A 847 -18.32 -24.70 53.17
C ILE A 847 -17.20 -24.13 52.30
N ALA A 848 -17.50 -23.79 51.05
CA ALA A 848 -16.54 -23.25 50.09
C ALA A 848 -16.76 -21.76 49.89
N ALA A 849 -15.67 -20.98 49.80
CA ALA A 849 -15.72 -19.58 49.41
C ALA A 849 -15.47 -19.44 47.90
N ARG A 850 -16.10 -18.45 47.28
CA ARG A 850 -15.79 -18.01 45.91
C ARG A 850 -15.08 -16.67 45.99
N VAL A 851 -13.85 -16.61 45.48
CA VAL A 851 -13.02 -15.41 45.43
C VAL A 851 -12.64 -15.19 43.98
N ASN A 852 -12.88 -13.99 43.45
CA ASN A 852 -12.61 -13.64 42.05
C ASN A 852 -13.19 -14.64 41.04
N GLY A 853 -14.42 -15.11 41.30
CA GLY A 853 -15.12 -16.06 40.43
C GLY A 853 -14.71 -17.54 40.55
N LYS A 854 -13.66 -17.88 41.32
CA LYS A 854 -13.20 -19.26 41.52
C LYS A 854 -13.58 -19.81 42.90
N TRP A 855 -14.01 -21.06 42.95
CA TRP A 855 -14.38 -21.76 44.19
C TRP A 855 -13.20 -22.50 44.80
N ASP A 856 -13.01 -22.34 46.11
CA ASP A 856 -12.06 -23.16 46.87
C ASP A 856 -12.74 -24.44 47.36
N THR A 857 -12.72 -25.48 46.52
CA THR A 857 -13.39 -26.75 46.83
C THR A 857 -12.51 -27.74 47.59
N MET A 858 -11.19 -27.69 47.40
CA MET A 858 -10.28 -28.67 48.01
C MET A 858 -10.12 -28.44 49.51
N ASP A 859 -9.88 -27.20 49.94
CA ASP A 859 -9.74 -26.90 51.37
C ASP A 859 -11.09 -26.97 52.09
N ALA A 860 -12.19 -26.62 51.43
CA ALA A 860 -13.54 -26.81 51.97
C ALA A 860 -13.83 -28.29 52.29
N ILE A 861 -13.44 -29.21 51.40
CA ILE A 861 -13.61 -30.65 51.62
C ILE A 861 -12.65 -31.17 52.69
N LYS A 862 -11.44 -30.63 52.79
CA LYS A 862 -10.47 -31.01 53.84
C LYS A 862 -10.93 -30.60 55.24
N ASN A 863 -11.63 -29.47 55.35
CA ASN A 863 -12.06 -28.86 56.62
C ASN A 863 -13.56 -29.03 56.90
N TYR A 864 -14.19 -30.10 56.41
CA TYR A 864 -15.59 -30.35 56.68
C TYR A 864 -15.90 -30.48 58.18
N VAL A 865 -17.11 -30.09 58.56
CA VAL A 865 -17.66 -30.35 59.90
C VAL A 865 -18.59 -31.55 59.87
N THR A 866 -18.58 -32.32 60.96
CA THR A 866 -19.57 -33.39 61.18
C THR A 866 -20.64 -32.88 62.13
N VAL A 867 -21.90 -32.99 61.72
CA VAL A 867 -23.05 -32.52 62.49
C VAL A 867 -24.09 -33.62 62.61
N THR A 868 -24.74 -33.72 63.77
CA THR A 868 -25.84 -34.68 64.02
C THR A 868 -27.10 -33.87 64.33
N VAL A 869 -28.17 -34.12 63.59
CA VAL A 869 -29.46 -33.43 63.81
C VAL A 869 -29.98 -33.74 65.21
N ARG A 870 -30.28 -32.69 65.99
CA ARG A 870 -30.74 -32.79 67.39
C ARG A 870 -32.24 -32.59 67.54
#